data_AF-A0A954R1S8-F1
#
_entry.id   AF-A0A954R1S8-F1
#
_cell.length_a   1.000
_cell.length_b   1.000
_cell.length_c   1.000
_cell.angle_alpha   90.00
_cell.angle_beta   90.00
_cell.angle_gamma   90.00
#
_symmetry.space_group_name_H-M   'P 1'
#
loop_
_entity.id
_entity.type
_entity.pdbx_description
1 polymer ?
#
loop_
_entity_poly.entity_id
_entity_poly.type
_entity_poly.pdbx_seq_one_letter_code
_entity_poly.pdbx_strand_id
1 'polypeptide(L)'
;MDQQTAIASLIEMGVGDEDLQRIIGSVPPRTDLVAVLQHWAAERGDQPAFYFTDGERGEDDLCMTFAELDLAARNVAGYLQKLGGKGQRVLLLYPPVLDFVVGFFGCLYAGATAVPAFPPRKNRKGQRIHGIARDCQASLALTNEYVRQQIEGDANWVEWESVSIIATDSLAQDYSALWKNPGLSPDDLAVLQYTSGSTGQPKGVMLSHGNLVRNTELIMVAFETSKESIGVSWLPTYHDMGLVGGVLESVFIGRPVVLMSPMAFLQKPIRWFRTIARYQATTSGGPNFAYQLCVDKILDEELEGIDLSSWQTAFNGAEPVRAATLQQFSERFTKAGFNHSAFLPCYGMAETTLIVTGGPQGDPPVIRTFDSQALDLQQVVACETSDSNARAMVASGQVLPGEQLLIVDPETLATLDEDQIGEIWIRSSSVGQGYWEREETTQETFGAHTAAGQGPFLRTGDLGFLHEGQLFVAGRLKDMIIVRGVNRYPQDIEQTVEQSHEIMQSGLIAAFADTAEDRERLIVAAEVPTRREETNWDEVIVAVRRAVAQQHELPPEAVVLVRFGTLPRTSSGKIQRHACRDEFARGSLKIVAQWKAWEIDLPESEPMIAASNYRPGGNGQLAVADTHASGAQPDHEIVDIVMDAIRAVAQERAKQLDLETNIVLDLGLDSLERMQIAHSLEQTFDGRFPEHVLPEIETVREVAAAIERYLGKKRIRRDLVPTETGLKPADSRKVEEEDYRFDQLPEYRRLKRTQAQFELTGVPNPYFSVHEGTVRDTTIIDGRELISFASYNYLGMSGDPVVTAAAVKAAQEYGTSVSASRLVSGEKTIHRELEQGLAEWVGAEAAIVMIGGHSTNETTIGHLVGPGDLILHDALSHNSIVQGAILSGARRRPFPHNDWQALEAVLAETRASYRRILVVIEGVYSMDGDYPDLPRFIEIKNRHKAWLMVDEAHSIGTMGATGRGIGEHFGVDGKDVDIWMGTLSKSFGSCGGYIAGSEALIELLKYTAPGFVFSVGLSPTNTAAAIASLNMLKSHPERVQTLHDRARLFLNEARRLGLNTGDSHNTPVIPIITGNSLHALLLSHKLFEAGVNVQPILYPAVEETAARLRFFINCTHSEEQILYAVEKAAEALQEITPAYFQPQQRESA
;
A
#
# COMPACT_ATOMS: atom_id res chain seq x y z
N MET A 1 -32.09 -18.44 -41.21
CA MET A 1 -32.14 -18.73 -39.76
C MET A 1 -31.20 -17.73 -39.11
N ASP A 2 -31.67 -17.01 -38.11
CA ASP A 2 -30.91 -15.92 -37.47
C ASP A 2 -29.68 -16.49 -36.72
N GLN A 3 -28.65 -15.68 -36.50
CA GLN A 3 -27.44 -16.06 -35.74
C GLN A 3 -27.80 -16.46 -34.29
N GLN A 4 -28.88 -15.93 -33.73
CA GLN A 4 -29.43 -16.41 -32.46
C GLN A 4 -30.07 -17.82 -32.57
N THR A 5 -30.74 -18.14 -33.68
CA THR A 5 -31.34 -19.48 -33.89
C THR A 5 -30.27 -20.55 -34.12
N ALA A 6 -29.12 -20.15 -34.67
CA ALA A 6 -27.92 -20.95 -34.87
C ALA A 6 -27.30 -21.42 -33.55
N ILE A 7 -27.15 -20.49 -32.61
CA ILE A 7 -26.52 -20.69 -31.31
C ILE A 7 -27.48 -21.44 -30.37
N ALA A 8 -28.78 -21.16 -30.42
CA ALA A 8 -29.78 -21.95 -29.71
C ALA A 8 -29.76 -23.44 -30.11
N SER A 9 -29.51 -23.76 -31.40
CA SER A 9 -29.36 -25.14 -31.88
C SER A 9 -28.04 -25.79 -31.46
N LEU A 10 -26.98 -25.00 -31.25
CA LEU A 10 -25.69 -25.46 -30.72
C LEU A 10 -25.77 -25.89 -29.27
N ILE A 11 -26.67 -25.24 -28.50
CA ILE A 11 -26.88 -25.54 -27.08
C ILE A 11 -27.39 -26.97 -26.85
N GLU A 12 -28.14 -27.52 -27.81
CA GLU A 12 -28.74 -28.85 -27.69
C GLU A 12 -27.90 -30.00 -28.28
N MET A 13 -26.97 -29.73 -29.22
CA MET A 13 -26.34 -30.78 -30.06
C MET A 13 -24.80 -30.78 -30.11
N GLY A 14 -24.12 -29.76 -29.57
CA GLY A 14 -22.67 -29.60 -29.67
C GLY A 14 -22.21 -28.93 -30.98
N VAL A 15 -20.94 -28.49 -31.05
CA VAL A 15 -20.42 -27.67 -32.17
C VAL A 15 -20.04 -28.53 -33.38
N GLY A 16 -20.85 -28.50 -34.44
CA GLY A 16 -20.57 -29.18 -35.71
C GLY A 16 -19.68 -28.39 -36.68
N ASP A 17 -19.18 -29.04 -37.73
CA ASP A 17 -18.37 -28.39 -38.79
C ASP A 17 -19.16 -27.33 -39.55
N GLU A 18 -20.44 -27.58 -39.82
CA GLU A 18 -21.34 -26.62 -40.46
C GLU A 18 -21.54 -25.36 -39.60
N ASP A 19 -21.49 -25.51 -38.27
CA ASP A 19 -21.60 -24.39 -37.34
C ASP A 19 -20.33 -23.54 -37.33
N LEU A 20 -19.15 -24.14 -37.27
CA LEU A 20 -17.88 -23.42 -37.37
C LEU A 20 -17.77 -22.67 -38.69
N GLN A 21 -18.12 -23.32 -39.80
CA GLN A 21 -18.13 -22.71 -41.12
C GLN A 21 -19.06 -21.50 -41.19
N ARG A 22 -20.19 -21.53 -40.47
CA ARG A 22 -21.17 -20.45 -40.41
C ARG A 22 -20.73 -19.29 -39.49
N ILE A 23 -20.16 -19.61 -38.33
CA ILE A 23 -19.88 -18.65 -37.24
C ILE A 23 -18.57 -17.91 -37.48
N ILE A 24 -17.48 -18.65 -37.68
CA ILE A 24 -16.13 -18.08 -37.82
C ILE A 24 -15.65 -18.05 -39.28
N GLY A 25 -16.35 -18.75 -40.17
CA GLY A 25 -16.15 -18.69 -41.62
C GLY A 25 -15.17 -19.72 -42.17
N SER A 26 -14.69 -20.65 -41.34
CA SER A 26 -13.87 -21.81 -41.73
C SER A 26 -13.97 -22.89 -40.65
N VAL A 27 -13.47 -24.09 -40.95
CA VAL A 27 -13.43 -25.23 -40.01
C VAL A 27 -11.97 -25.49 -39.65
N PRO A 28 -11.44 -24.85 -38.58
CA PRO A 28 -10.07 -25.12 -38.14
C PRO A 28 -9.93 -26.58 -37.68
N PRO A 29 -8.73 -27.17 -37.81
CA PRO A 29 -8.45 -28.51 -37.27
C PRO A 29 -8.72 -28.57 -35.76
N ARG A 30 -9.30 -29.68 -35.29
CA ARG A 30 -9.53 -29.92 -33.86
C ARG A 30 -8.50 -30.84 -33.20
N THR A 31 -7.41 -31.16 -33.91
CA THR A 31 -6.39 -32.08 -33.41
C THR A 31 -5.49 -31.40 -32.38
N ASP A 32 -5.01 -30.21 -32.71
CA ASP A 32 -4.02 -29.49 -31.93
C ASP A 32 -3.91 -28.02 -32.36
N LEU A 33 -3.40 -27.19 -31.46
CA LEU A 33 -3.27 -25.74 -31.65
C LEU A 33 -2.24 -25.36 -32.73
N VAL A 34 -1.29 -26.24 -33.07
CA VAL A 34 -0.32 -25.99 -34.14
C VAL A 34 -1.02 -26.07 -35.50
N ALA A 35 -1.85 -27.11 -35.70
CA ALA A 35 -2.66 -27.27 -36.90
C ALA A 35 -3.67 -26.12 -37.04
N VAL A 36 -4.27 -25.65 -35.94
CA VAL A 36 -5.15 -24.46 -35.93
C VAL A 36 -4.40 -23.21 -36.40
N LEU A 37 -3.22 -22.92 -35.85
CA LEU A 37 -2.46 -21.74 -36.26
C LEU A 37 -2.01 -21.83 -37.73
N GLN A 38 -1.56 -23.00 -38.17
CA GLN A 38 -1.18 -23.23 -39.57
C GLN A 38 -2.35 -23.05 -40.53
N HIS A 39 -3.54 -23.49 -40.14
CA HIS A 39 -4.76 -23.29 -40.90
C HIS A 39 -5.03 -21.80 -41.15
N TRP A 40 -5.01 -20.98 -40.10
CA TRP A 40 -5.24 -19.54 -40.24
C TRP A 40 -4.09 -18.80 -40.93
N ALA A 41 -2.85 -19.22 -40.72
CA ALA A 41 -1.70 -18.70 -41.48
C ALA A 41 -1.83 -18.98 -42.99
N ALA A 42 -2.43 -20.11 -43.38
CA ALA A 42 -2.68 -20.44 -44.78
C ALA A 42 -3.92 -19.73 -45.36
N GLU A 43 -5.01 -19.64 -44.61
CA GLU A 43 -6.25 -19.02 -45.10
C GLU A 43 -6.23 -17.49 -45.06
N ARG A 44 -5.58 -16.90 -44.05
CA ARG A 44 -5.67 -15.48 -43.71
C ARG A 44 -4.35 -14.93 -43.17
N GLY A 45 -3.23 -15.40 -43.72
CA GLY A 45 -1.88 -15.10 -43.26
C GLY A 45 -1.58 -13.61 -43.05
N ASP A 46 -2.07 -12.74 -43.93
CA ASP A 46 -1.85 -11.28 -43.87
C ASP A 46 -2.77 -10.57 -42.86
N GLN A 47 -3.72 -11.27 -42.24
CA GLN A 47 -4.62 -10.66 -41.25
C GLN A 47 -3.96 -10.60 -39.87
N PRO A 48 -4.23 -9.54 -39.09
CA PRO A 48 -3.78 -9.44 -37.71
C PRO A 48 -4.28 -10.62 -36.86
N ALA A 49 -3.35 -11.27 -36.16
CA ALA A 49 -3.64 -12.23 -35.10
C ALA A 49 -3.62 -11.54 -33.74
N PHE A 50 -2.61 -10.71 -33.49
CA PHE A 50 -2.42 -10.02 -32.23
C PHE A 50 -2.05 -8.56 -32.44
N TYR A 51 -2.65 -7.69 -31.64
CA TYR A 51 -2.12 -6.36 -31.37
C TYR A 51 -1.51 -6.31 -29.97
N PHE A 52 -0.55 -5.42 -29.75
CA PHE A 52 -0.07 -5.09 -28.40
C PHE A 52 -0.03 -3.57 -28.22
N THR A 53 -0.71 -3.07 -27.19
CA THR A 53 -0.93 -1.64 -26.96
C THR A 53 -0.61 -1.23 -25.52
N ASP A 54 -0.25 0.04 -25.33
CA ASP A 54 -0.17 0.70 -24.02
C ASP A 54 -1.52 1.31 -23.57
N GLY A 55 -2.50 1.39 -24.48
CA GLY A 55 -3.83 1.97 -24.25
C GLY A 55 -3.90 3.50 -24.31
N GLU A 56 -2.86 4.20 -24.79
CA GLU A 56 -2.81 5.67 -24.84
C GLU A 56 -3.02 6.22 -26.26
N ARG A 57 -2.06 6.06 -27.20
CA ARG A 57 -2.09 6.81 -28.49
C ARG A 57 -2.27 5.98 -29.76
N GLY A 58 -2.16 4.66 -29.72
CA GLY A 58 -2.53 3.77 -30.84
C GLY A 58 -1.56 3.76 -32.02
N GLU A 59 -0.80 4.84 -32.23
CA GLU A 59 0.19 4.98 -33.31
C GLU A 59 1.41 4.04 -33.14
N ASP A 60 1.71 3.63 -31.90
CA ASP A 60 2.82 2.75 -31.54
C ASP A 60 2.37 1.30 -31.26
N ASP A 61 1.11 0.96 -31.52
CA ASP A 61 0.58 -0.38 -31.26
C ASP A 61 1.26 -1.39 -32.20
N LEU A 62 1.85 -2.43 -31.61
CA LEU A 62 2.46 -3.52 -32.38
C LEU A 62 1.35 -4.39 -32.98
N CYS A 63 1.57 -4.86 -34.20
CA CYS A 63 0.67 -5.78 -34.88
C CYS A 63 1.48 -6.99 -35.36
N MET A 64 0.97 -8.20 -35.11
CA MET A 64 1.52 -9.45 -35.61
C MET A 64 0.42 -10.21 -36.33
N THR A 65 0.69 -10.54 -37.59
CA THR A 65 -0.22 -11.30 -38.45
C THR A 65 -0.12 -12.81 -38.20
N PHE A 66 -1.10 -13.59 -38.67
CA PHE A 66 -1.08 -15.04 -38.55
C PHE A 66 0.13 -15.68 -39.24
N ALA A 67 0.55 -15.18 -40.41
CA ALA A 67 1.72 -15.68 -41.12
C ALA A 67 3.03 -15.36 -40.39
N GLU A 68 3.16 -14.15 -39.84
CA GLU A 68 4.33 -13.76 -39.04
C GLU A 68 4.45 -14.61 -37.78
N LEU A 69 3.33 -14.86 -37.09
CA LEU A 69 3.31 -15.70 -35.90
C LEU A 69 3.71 -17.16 -36.21
N ASP A 70 3.14 -17.76 -37.27
CA ASP A 70 3.51 -19.13 -37.69
C ASP A 70 5.00 -19.21 -38.04
N LEU A 71 5.53 -18.24 -38.78
CA LEU A 71 6.95 -18.22 -39.15
C LEU A 71 7.87 -18.07 -37.92
N ALA A 72 7.55 -17.13 -37.03
CA ALA A 72 8.31 -16.88 -35.82
C ALA A 72 8.27 -18.09 -34.85
N ALA A 73 7.11 -18.72 -34.69
CA ALA A 73 6.96 -19.95 -33.91
C ALA A 73 7.79 -21.10 -34.49
N ARG A 74 7.79 -21.30 -35.83
CA ARG A 74 8.64 -22.30 -36.49
C ARG A 74 10.13 -22.04 -36.27
N ASN A 75 10.54 -20.77 -36.26
CA ASN A 75 11.93 -20.42 -36.00
C ASN A 75 12.37 -20.88 -34.59
N VAL A 76 11.60 -20.52 -33.56
CA VAL A 76 11.85 -20.97 -32.18
C VAL A 76 11.79 -22.50 -32.09
N ALA A 77 10.80 -23.13 -32.74
CA ALA A 77 10.63 -24.57 -32.72
C ALA A 77 11.76 -25.34 -33.39
N GLY A 78 12.26 -24.87 -34.54
CA GLY A 78 13.40 -25.47 -35.22
C GLY A 78 14.67 -25.42 -34.36
N TYR A 79 14.84 -24.34 -33.60
CA TYR A 79 15.92 -24.24 -32.61
C TYR A 79 15.74 -25.21 -31.44
N LEU A 80 14.54 -25.28 -30.86
CA LEU A 80 14.23 -26.24 -29.78
C LEU A 80 14.42 -27.70 -30.24
N GLN A 81 13.99 -28.05 -31.45
CA GLN A 81 14.16 -29.40 -32.00
C GLN A 81 15.64 -29.77 -32.19
N LYS A 82 16.49 -28.81 -32.59
CA LYS A 82 17.94 -29.00 -32.62
C LYS A 82 18.53 -29.32 -31.24
N LEU A 83 17.93 -28.79 -30.17
CA LEU A 83 18.30 -29.08 -28.78
C LEU A 83 17.63 -30.34 -28.21
N GLY A 84 16.81 -31.06 -29.00
CA GLY A 84 16.07 -32.23 -28.54
C GLY A 84 14.83 -31.89 -27.69
N GLY A 85 14.20 -30.75 -27.94
CA GLY A 85 13.08 -30.22 -27.15
C GLY A 85 11.77 -31.01 -27.19
N LYS A 86 11.59 -31.98 -28.10
CA LYS A 86 10.35 -32.77 -28.17
C LYS A 86 10.12 -33.54 -26.86
N GLY A 87 8.93 -33.39 -26.27
CA GLY A 87 8.56 -33.98 -24.97
C GLY A 87 9.23 -33.34 -23.75
N GLN A 88 10.10 -32.33 -23.95
CA GLN A 88 10.69 -31.57 -22.86
C GLN A 88 9.68 -30.54 -22.31
N ARG A 89 9.81 -30.22 -21.03
CA ARG A 89 9.08 -29.09 -20.43
C ARG A 89 9.95 -27.85 -20.53
N VAL A 90 9.39 -26.79 -21.12
CA VAL A 90 10.12 -25.56 -21.43
C VAL A 90 9.48 -24.42 -20.68
N LEU A 91 10.25 -23.78 -19.79
CA LEU A 91 9.78 -22.61 -19.06
C LEU A 91 9.64 -21.42 -19.99
N LEU A 92 8.57 -20.64 -19.87
CA LEU A 92 8.39 -19.38 -20.59
C LEU A 92 8.47 -18.23 -19.58
N LEU A 93 9.56 -17.45 -19.64
CA LEU A 93 9.88 -16.35 -18.72
C LEU A 93 9.85 -15.01 -19.46
N TYR A 94 8.70 -14.64 -20.01
CA TYR A 94 8.56 -13.41 -20.78
C TYR A 94 7.85 -12.31 -20.00
N PRO A 95 8.16 -11.02 -20.26
CA PRO A 95 7.23 -9.94 -19.95
C PRO A 95 5.94 -10.11 -20.79
N PRO A 96 4.84 -9.44 -20.43
CA PRO A 96 3.59 -9.52 -21.18
C PRO A 96 3.73 -8.72 -22.49
N VAL A 97 4.33 -9.32 -23.52
CA VAL A 97 4.56 -8.78 -24.86
C VAL A 97 4.34 -9.89 -25.90
N LEU A 98 4.33 -9.56 -27.20
CA LEU A 98 4.10 -10.54 -28.28
C LEU A 98 5.13 -11.68 -28.32
N ASP A 99 6.36 -11.45 -27.82
CA ASP A 99 7.40 -12.49 -27.73
C ASP A 99 6.94 -13.71 -26.91
N PHE A 100 6.09 -13.51 -25.89
CA PHE A 100 5.50 -14.62 -25.15
C PHE A 100 4.69 -15.54 -26.06
N VAL A 101 3.87 -14.97 -26.94
CA VAL A 101 3.00 -15.72 -27.86
C VAL A 101 3.86 -16.52 -28.84
N VAL A 102 4.93 -15.90 -29.35
CA VAL A 102 5.92 -16.57 -30.22
C VAL A 102 6.61 -17.72 -29.49
N GLY A 103 7.10 -17.49 -28.26
CA GLY A 103 7.74 -18.53 -27.44
C GLY A 103 6.80 -19.68 -27.11
N PHE A 104 5.55 -19.38 -26.75
CA PHE A 104 4.51 -20.36 -26.44
C PHE A 104 4.21 -21.27 -27.64
N PHE A 105 3.88 -20.70 -28.80
CA PHE A 105 3.65 -21.50 -30.00
C PHE A 105 4.94 -22.18 -30.48
N GLY A 106 6.11 -21.58 -30.28
CA GLY A 106 7.40 -22.21 -30.54
C GLY A 106 7.61 -23.52 -29.77
N CYS A 107 7.20 -23.58 -28.49
CA CYS A 107 7.19 -24.83 -27.72
C CYS A 107 6.26 -25.87 -28.34
N LEU A 108 5.01 -25.49 -28.64
CA LEU A 108 4.03 -26.41 -29.21
C LEU A 108 4.48 -26.95 -30.58
N TYR A 109 4.99 -26.08 -31.45
CA TYR A 109 5.54 -26.47 -32.75
C TYR A 109 6.75 -27.41 -32.62
N ALA A 110 7.53 -27.30 -31.55
CA ALA A 110 8.63 -28.22 -31.28
C ALA A 110 8.16 -29.60 -30.78
N GLY A 111 6.88 -29.72 -30.40
CA GLY A 111 6.33 -30.84 -29.64
C GLY A 111 6.82 -30.86 -28.19
N ALA A 112 7.18 -29.69 -27.66
CA ALA A 112 7.54 -29.49 -26.26
C ALA A 112 6.32 -29.04 -25.47
N THR A 113 6.31 -29.31 -24.17
CA THR A 113 5.27 -28.83 -23.26
C THR A 113 5.64 -27.44 -22.74
N ALA A 114 4.79 -26.45 -23.00
CA ALA A 114 4.96 -25.09 -22.53
C ALA A 114 4.67 -24.99 -21.03
N VAL A 115 5.52 -24.27 -20.30
CA VAL A 115 5.34 -24.00 -18.86
C VAL A 115 5.41 -22.50 -18.60
N PRO A 116 4.29 -21.76 -18.76
CA PRO A 116 4.24 -20.32 -18.50
C PRO A 116 4.55 -19.96 -17.05
N ALA A 117 5.48 -19.03 -16.83
CA ALA A 117 5.80 -18.52 -15.50
C ALA A 117 6.15 -17.01 -15.56
N PHE A 118 6.01 -16.34 -14.41
CA PHE A 118 6.34 -14.91 -14.31
C PHE A 118 7.88 -14.72 -14.29
N PRO A 119 8.45 -13.78 -15.06
CA PRO A 119 9.90 -13.55 -15.06
C PRO A 119 10.40 -12.99 -13.72
N PRO A 120 11.67 -13.22 -13.36
CA PRO A 120 12.26 -12.71 -12.11
C PRO A 120 12.35 -11.16 -12.10
N ARG A 121 12.34 -10.54 -10.90
CA ARG A 121 12.50 -9.09 -10.69
C ARG A 121 13.70 -8.82 -9.78
N LYS A 122 14.45 -7.73 -10.00
CA LYS A 122 15.69 -7.33 -9.29
C LYS A 122 15.68 -7.42 -7.73
N ASN A 123 14.51 -7.47 -7.06
CA ASN A 123 14.38 -7.49 -5.58
C ASN A 123 13.43 -8.57 -5.01
N ARG A 124 12.96 -9.57 -5.79
CA ARG A 124 12.14 -10.69 -5.29
C ARG A 124 12.90 -12.01 -5.48
N LYS A 125 13.14 -12.73 -4.38
CA LYS A 125 13.81 -14.05 -4.38
C LYS A 125 13.14 -15.00 -5.40
N GLY A 126 13.89 -15.50 -6.38
CA GLY A 126 13.43 -16.39 -7.47
C GLY A 126 12.93 -17.80 -7.07
N GLN A 127 12.60 -18.02 -5.80
CA GLN A 127 12.29 -19.32 -5.20
C GLN A 127 11.08 -20.03 -5.85
N ARG A 128 10.05 -19.29 -6.28
CA ARG A 128 8.86 -19.89 -6.93
C ARG A 128 9.16 -20.46 -8.31
N ILE A 129 9.94 -19.74 -9.12
CA ILE A 129 10.32 -20.20 -10.46
C ILE A 129 11.23 -21.44 -10.31
N HIS A 130 12.13 -21.44 -9.32
CA HIS A 130 12.97 -22.58 -9.01
C HIS A 130 12.13 -23.82 -8.61
N GLY A 131 11.11 -23.62 -7.78
CA GLY A 131 10.17 -24.69 -7.40
C GLY A 131 9.44 -25.29 -8.61
N ILE A 132 8.98 -24.45 -9.54
CA ILE A 132 8.33 -24.89 -10.78
C ILE A 132 9.33 -25.64 -11.68
N ALA A 133 10.50 -25.07 -11.92
CA ALA A 133 11.54 -25.67 -12.75
C ALA A 133 11.95 -27.06 -12.26
N ARG A 134 12.06 -27.22 -10.93
CA ARG A 134 12.39 -28.50 -10.29
C ARG A 134 11.24 -29.50 -10.38
N ASP A 135 10.00 -29.08 -10.14
CA ASP A 135 8.81 -29.95 -10.17
C ASP A 135 8.53 -30.49 -11.58
N CYS A 136 8.62 -29.64 -12.62
CA CYS A 136 8.48 -30.11 -14.01
C CYS A 136 9.78 -30.66 -14.60
N GLN A 137 10.89 -30.59 -13.87
CA GLN A 137 12.24 -30.96 -14.32
C GLN A 137 12.61 -30.28 -15.66
N ALA A 138 12.36 -28.97 -15.77
CA ALA A 138 12.67 -28.21 -16.97
C ALA A 138 14.19 -28.11 -17.17
N SER A 139 14.65 -28.37 -18.39
CA SER A 139 16.05 -28.23 -18.82
C SER A 139 16.29 -27.01 -19.70
N LEU A 140 15.21 -26.40 -20.20
CA LEU A 140 15.21 -25.25 -21.10
C LEU A 140 14.25 -24.17 -20.58
N ALA A 141 14.65 -22.91 -20.75
CA ALA A 141 13.80 -21.75 -20.54
C ALA A 141 13.88 -20.81 -21.75
N LEU A 142 12.74 -20.33 -22.21
CA LEU A 142 12.64 -19.29 -23.24
C LEU A 142 12.31 -17.94 -22.60
N THR A 143 12.90 -16.90 -23.15
CA THR A 143 12.70 -15.51 -22.74
C THR A 143 13.10 -14.56 -23.89
N ASN A 144 13.14 -13.25 -23.65
CA ASN A 144 13.77 -12.30 -24.55
C ASN A 144 15.16 -11.87 -24.02
N GLU A 145 15.96 -11.22 -24.86
CA GLU A 145 17.35 -10.90 -24.54
C GLU A 145 17.47 -9.98 -23.32
N TYR A 146 16.54 -9.04 -23.19
CA TYR A 146 16.46 -8.15 -22.04
C TYR A 146 16.34 -8.93 -20.72
N VAL A 147 15.35 -9.83 -20.63
CA VAL A 147 15.14 -10.63 -19.41
C VAL A 147 16.28 -11.63 -19.23
N ARG A 148 16.84 -12.22 -20.30
CA ARG A 148 18.03 -13.09 -20.21
C ARG A 148 19.22 -12.38 -19.55
N GLN A 149 19.48 -11.13 -19.92
CA GLN A 149 20.56 -10.34 -19.32
C GLN A 149 20.30 -10.01 -17.84
N GLN A 150 19.05 -9.69 -17.48
CA GLN A 150 18.68 -9.46 -16.07
C GLN A 150 18.89 -10.70 -15.21
N ILE A 151 18.50 -11.84 -15.78
CA ILE A 151 18.68 -13.16 -15.22
C ILE A 151 20.18 -13.43 -15.02
N GLU A 152 20.99 -13.36 -16.06
CA GLU A 152 22.43 -13.67 -16.02
C GLU A 152 23.24 -12.68 -15.16
N GLY A 153 22.75 -11.45 -14.97
CA GLY A 153 23.40 -10.41 -14.17
C GLY A 153 23.13 -10.45 -12.66
N ASP A 154 22.22 -11.27 -12.16
CA ASP A 154 21.93 -11.40 -10.72
C ASP A 154 22.95 -12.34 -10.05
N ALA A 155 23.67 -11.89 -9.03
CA ALA A 155 24.64 -12.72 -8.30
C ALA A 155 23.99 -13.93 -7.58
N ASN A 156 22.67 -13.90 -7.36
CA ASN A 156 21.90 -15.05 -6.84
C ASN A 156 21.47 -16.03 -7.95
N TRP A 157 21.76 -15.73 -9.21
CA TRP A 157 21.51 -16.62 -10.35
C TRP A 157 22.35 -17.91 -10.30
N VAL A 158 23.44 -17.90 -9.51
CA VAL A 158 24.42 -18.98 -9.37
C VAL A 158 23.81 -20.33 -8.93
N GLU A 159 22.57 -20.36 -8.41
CA GLU A 159 21.88 -21.61 -8.02
C GLU A 159 21.14 -22.35 -9.18
N TRP A 160 21.23 -21.89 -10.43
CA TRP A 160 20.47 -22.42 -11.60
C TRP A 160 21.31 -23.14 -12.66
N GLU A 161 22.50 -23.66 -12.33
CA GLU A 161 23.50 -24.20 -13.29
C GLU A 161 23.01 -25.30 -14.27
N SER A 162 21.76 -25.79 -14.17
CA SER A 162 21.20 -26.87 -14.99
C SER A 162 20.13 -26.47 -16.04
N VAL A 163 19.60 -25.23 -16.03
CA VAL A 163 18.58 -24.78 -17.00
C VAL A 163 19.23 -23.88 -18.06
N SER A 164 19.11 -24.25 -19.34
CA SER A 164 19.61 -23.42 -20.45
C SER A 164 18.59 -22.35 -20.84
N ILE A 165 19.01 -21.08 -20.80
CA ILE A 165 18.14 -19.92 -21.02
C ILE A 165 18.37 -19.38 -22.42
N ILE A 166 17.29 -19.24 -23.18
CA ILE A 166 17.32 -18.93 -24.60
C ILE A 166 16.51 -17.66 -24.83
N ALA A 167 17.18 -16.63 -25.32
CA ALA A 167 16.54 -15.42 -25.85
C ALA A 167 16.01 -15.69 -27.27
N THR A 168 14.69 -15.71 -27.46
CA THR A 168 14.08 -16.05 -28.75
C THR A 168 14.16 -14.94 -29.79
N ASP A 169 14.28 -13.70 -29.35
CA ASP A 169 14.49 -12.49 -30.16
C ASP A 169 15.96 -12.33 -30.63
N SER A 170 16.89 -13.12 -30.08
CA SER A 170 18.33 -13.05 -30.38
C SER A 170 18.93 -14.34 -30.95
N LEU A 171 18.11 -15.17 -31.62
CA LEU A 171 18.61 -16.39 -32.27
C LEU A 171 19.56 -16.05 -33.43
N ALA A 172 20.77 -16.64 -33.39
CA ALA A 172 21.89 -16.28 -34.27
C ALA A 172 21.66 -16.48 -35.79
N GLN A 173 20.65 -17.26 -36.17
CA GLN A 173 20.27 -17.55 -37.55
C GLN A 173 18.79 -17.94 -37.60
N ASP A 174 18.21 -17.96 -38.80
CA ASP A 174 16.86 -18.49 -39.02
C ASP A 174 16.87 -20.03 -39.00
N TYR A 175 16.12 -20.59 -38.06
CA TYR A 175 15.90 -22.02 -37.85
C TYR A 175 14.53 -22.49 -38.36
N SER A 176 13.70 -21.61 -38.94
CA SER A 176 12.34 -21.95 -39.42
C SER A 176 12.35 -23.09 -40.44
N ALA A 177 13.34 -23.13 -41.33
CA ALA A 177 13.53 -24.19 -42.32
C ALA A 177 13.97 -25.54 -41.73
N LEU A 178 14.47 -25.55 -40.49
CA LEU A 178 14.89 -26.76 -39.78
C LEU A 178 13.75 -27.42 -39.01
N TRP A 179 12.64 -26.70 -38.81
CA TRP A 179 11.45 -27.23 -38.16
C TRP A 179 10.88 -28.41 -38.95
N LYS A 180 10.55 -29.47 -38.22
CA LYS A 180 9.82 -30.64 -38.72
C LYS A 180 8.56 -30.80 -37.89
N ASN A 181 7.43 -31.05 -38.54
CA ASN A 181 6.19 -31.33 -37.82
C ASN A 181 6.41 -32.52 -36.84
N PRO A 182 6.19 -32.33 -35.52
CA PRO A 182 6.45 -33.36 -34.53
C PRO A 182 5.40 -34.49 -34.54
N GLY A 183 4.30 -34.35 -35.26
CA GLY A 183 3.22 -35.34 -35.37
C GLY A 183 2.40 -35.43 -34.08
N LEU A 184 1.77 -34.32 -33.69
CA LEU A 184 1.02 -34.20 -32.44
C LEU A 184 -0.31 -34.98 -32.48
N SER A 185 -0.68 -35.52 -31.35
CA SER A 185 -1.98 -36.11 -31.03
C SER A 185 -2.79 -35.15 -30.14
N PRO A 186 -4.14 -35.20 -30.15
CA PRO A 186 -4.96 -34.49 -29.17
C PRO A 186 -4.60 -34.83 -27.70
N ASP A 187 -4.07 -36.02 -27.46
CA ASP A 187 -3.68 -36.48 -26.12
C ASP A 187 -2.29 -35.98 -25.70
N ASP A 188 -1.51 -35.41 -26.61
CA ASP A 188 -0.17 -34.91 -26.29
C ASP A 188 -0.27 -33.67 -25.38
N LEU A 189 0.64 -33.62 -24.39
CA LEU A 189 0.68 -32.58 -23.38
C LEU A 189 1.18 -31.25 -23.98
N ALA A 190 0.30 -30.26 -24.03
CA ALA A 190 0.60 -28.94 -24.58
C ALA A 190 1.13 -27.99 -23.50
N VAL A 191 0.46 -27.95 -22.35
CA VAL A 191 0.72 -26.96 -21.29
C VAL A 191 0.74 -27.61 -19.91
N LEU A 192 1.73 -27.24 -19.09
CA LEU A 192 1.62 -27.38 -17.64
C LEU A 192 1.18 -26.05 -17.05
N GLN A 193 -0.11 -25.95 -16.75
CA GLN A 193 -0.66 -24.74 -16.16
C GLN A 193 -0.46 -24.82 -14.64
N TYR A 194 0.57 -24.13 -14.14
CA TYR A 194 0.83 -24.11 -12.70
C TYR A 194 -0.20 -23.27 -11.96
N THR A 195 -0.97 -23.92 -11.11
CA THR A 195 -1.85 -23.25 -10.15
C THR A 195 -1.08 -23.04 -8.85
N SER A 196 -1.49 -22.04 -8.08
CA SER A 196 -0.81 -21.71 -6.84
C SER A 196 -0.96 -22.73 -5.71
N GLY A 197 -1.88 -23.70 -5.86
CA GLY A 197 -2.17 -24.70 -4.84
C GLY A 197 -2.72 -24.12 -3.52
N SER A 198 -3.73 -24.76 -2.94
CA SER A 198 -4.17 -24.47 -1.56
C SER A 198 -3.14 -24.85 -0.49
N THR A 199 -2.08 -25.57 -0.85
CA THR A 199 -1.09 -26.12 0.08
C THR A 199 0.29 -25.46 -0.03
N GLY A 200 0.40 -24.32 -0.73
CA GLY A 200 1.64 -23.56 -0.88
C GLY A 200 2.70 -24.18 -1.80
N GLN A 201 2.51 -25.42 -2.29
CA GLN A 201 3.33 -26.02 -3.32
C GLN A 201 2.65 -25.91 -4.70
N PRO A 202 3.33 -25.38 -5.73
CA PRO A 202 2.75 -25.21 -7.06
C PRO A 202 2.45 -26.58 -7.68
N LYS A 203 1.26 -26.73 -8.28
CA LYS A 203 0.83 -27.96 -8.97
C LYS A 203 0.65 -27.67 -10.45
N GLY A 204 1.35 -28.40 -11.32
CA GLY A 204 1.18 -28.29 -12.76
C GLY A 204 -0.02 -29.09 -13.22
N VAL A 205 -1.10 -28.43 -13.62
CA VAL A 205 -2.24 -29.10 -14.28
C VAL A 205 -1.80 -29.51 -15.68
N MET A 206 -1.99 -30.78 -16.02
CA MET A 206 -1.63 -31.36 -17.30
C MET A 206 -2.73 -31.10 -18.33
N LEU A 207 -2.50 -30.17 -19.26
CA LEU A 207 -3.45 -29.80 -20.31
C LEU A 207 -2.97 -30.30 -21.67
N SER A 208 -3.74 -31.19 -22.27
CA SER A 208 -3.46 -31.70 -23.62
C SER A 208 -3.90 -30.70 -24.69
N HIS A 209 -3.42 -30.92 -25.91
CA HIS A 209 -3.91 -30.18 -27.08
C HIS A 209 -5.43 -30.28 -27.26
N GLY A 210 -6.00 -31.48 -27.10
CA GLY A 210 -7.43 -31.73 -27.18
C GLY A 210 -8.22 -31.03 -26.07
N ASN A 211 -7.69 -30.95 -24.85
CA ASN A 211 -8.32 -30.20 -23.77
C ASN A 211 -8.45 -28.71 -24.11
N LEU A 212 -7.36 -28.11 -24.61
CA LEU A 212 -7.31 -26.68 -24.98
C LEU A 212 -8.25 -26.35 -26.13
N VAL A 213 -8.22 -27.14 -27.21
CA VAL A 213 -9.11 -26.97 -28.37
C VAL A 213 -10.58 -27.11 -27.96
N ARG A 214 -10.90 -28.11 -27.15
CA ARG A 214 -12.27 -28.30 -26.67
C ARG A 214 -12.74 -27.09 -25.86
N ASN A 215 -11.89 -26.56 -24.99
CA ASN A 215 -12.31 -25.43 -24.16
C ASN A 215 -12.46 -24.14 -24.97
N THR A 216 -11.65 -23.92 -26.02
CA THR A 216 -11.88 -22.80 -26.96
C THR A 216 -13.22 -22.93 -27.69
N GLU A 217 -13.67 -24.14 -28.04
CA GLU A 217 -15.04 -24.30 -28.57
C GLU A 217 -16.13 -23.89 -27.57
N LEU A 218 -15.93 -24.24 -26.29
CA LEU A 218 -16.86 -23.86 -25.22
C LEU A 218 -16.90 -22.34 -25.03
N ILE A 219 -15.75 -21.66 -25.10
CA ILE A 219 -15.66 -20.20 -25.03
C ILE A 219 -16.37 -19.58 -26.24
N MET A 220 -16.12 -20.08 -27.45
CA MET A 220 -16.78 -19.60 -28.67
C MET A 220 -18.31 -19.69 -28.56
N VAL A 221 -18.83 -20.78 -28.00
CA VAL A 221 -20.28 -20.96 -27.77
C VAL A 221 -20.78 -20.00 -26.68
N ALA A 222 -20.10 -19.95 -25.54
CA ALA A 222 -20.51 -19.12 -24.41
C ALA A 222 -20.49 -17.62 -24.77
N PHE A 223 -19.49 -17.17 -25.50
CA PHE A 223 -19.28 -15.76 -25.88
C PHE A 223 -19.95 -15.40 -27.21
N GLU A 224 -20.75 -16.32 -27.77
CA GLU A 224 -21.46 -16.16 -29.04
C GLU A 224 -20.60 -15.49 -30.14
N THR A 225 -19.34 -15.91 -30.21
CA THR A 225 -18.31 -15.31 -31.05
C THR A 225 -18.74 -15.29 -32.51
N SER A 226 -18.28 -14.30 -33.28
CA SER A 226 -18.61 -14.12 -34.69
C SER A 226 -17.39 -13.77 -35.53
N LYS A 227 -17.61 -13.62 -36.84
CA LYS A 227 -16.58 -13.15 -37.76
C LYS A 227 -16.20 -11.67 -37.54
N GLU A 228 -17.00 -10.91 -36.80
CA GLU A 228 -16.72 -9.53 -36.43
C GLU A 228 -16.04 -9.41 -35.06
N SER A 229 -15.89 -10.53 -34.34
CA SER A 229 -15.37 -10.50 -32.98
C SER A 229 -13.93 -9.98 -32.93
N ILE A 230 -13.69 -9.04 -32.01
CA ILE A 230 -12.38 -8.50 -31.69
C ILE A 230 -12.25 -8.57 -30.17
N GLY A 231 -11.21 -9.27 -29.71
CA GLY A 231 -10.93 -9.40 -28.29
C GLY A 231 -10.07 -8.26 -27.76
N VAL A 232 -10.22 -7.90 -26.49
CA VAL A 232 -9.23 -7.13 -25.73
C VAL A 232 -8.90 -7.90 -24.46
N SER A 233 -7.62 -8.10 -24.18
CA SER A 233 -7.16 -8.73 -22.95
C SER A 233 -5.97 -8.00 -22.35
N TRP A 234 -6.13 -7.53 -21.12
CA TRP A 234 -5.02 -7.09 -20.27
C TRP A 234 -4.61 -8.19 -19.27
N LEU A 235 -5.24 -9.36 -19.35
CA LEU A 235 -5.07 -10.43 -18.38
C LEU A 235 -3.70 -11.12 -18.53
N PRO A 236 -3.09 -11.58 -17.44
CA PRO A 236 -1.75 -12.15 -17.52
C PRO A 236 -1.75 -13.49 -18.28
N THR A 237 -0.83 -13.63 -19.23
CA THR A 237 -0.73 -14.79 -20.13
C THR A 237 -0.18 -16.08 -19.49
N TYR A 238 0.30 -15.99 -18.25
CA TYR A 238 0.69 -17.16 -17.44
C TYR A 238 -0.46 -17.69 -16.56
N HIS A 239 -1.66 -17.10 -16.66
CA HIS A 239 -2.89 -17.57 -16.02
C HIS A 239 -3.87 -18.09 -17.08
N ASP A 240 -4.68 -19.09 -16.74
CA ASP A 240 -5.59 -19.77 -17.68
C ASP A 240 -6.49 -18.80 -18.48
N MET A 241 -7.14 -17.83 -17.84
CA MET A 241 -8.03 -16.86 -18.48
C MET A 241 -7.30 -15.95 -19.49
N GLY A 242 -6.06 -15.56 -19.19
CA GLY A 242 -5.25 -14.76 -20.10
C GLY A 242 -4.63 -15.58 -21.22
N LEU A 243 -4.26 -16.84 -20.96
CA LEU A 243 -3.72 -17.76 -21.96
C LEU A 243 -4.82 -18.31 -22.86
N VAL A 244 -5.73 -19.10 -22.30
CA VAL A 244 -6.79 -19.79 -23.05
C VAL A 244 -7.78 -18.78 -23.64
N GLY A 245 -8.36 -17.92 -22.81
CA GLY A 245 -9.32 -16.91 -23.28
C GLY A 245 -8.67 -15.75 -24.04
N GLY A 246 -7.51 -15.26 -23.59
CA GLY A 246 -6.86 -14.08 -24.17
C GLY A 246 -5.93 -14.37 -25.35
N VAL A 247 -5.45 -15.60 -25.55
CA VAL A 247 -4.51 -15.96 -26.65
C VAL A 247 -5.05 -17.11 -27.49
N LEU A 248 -5.43 -18.23 -26.88
CA LEU A 248 -5.79 -19.44 -27.63
C LEU A 248 -7.13 -19.32 -28.32
N GLU A 249 -8.11 -18.69 -27.69
CA GLU A 249 -9.44 -18.48 -28.28
C GLU A 249 -9.34 -17.69 -29.59
N SER A 250 -8.59 -16.59 -29.59
CA SER A 250 -8.31 -15.77 -30.78
C SER A 250 -7.69 -16.59 -31.92
N VAL A 251 -6.75 -17.47 -31.61
CA VAL A 251 -6.13 -18.37 -32.59
C VAL A 251 -7.11 -19.43 -33.05
N PHE A 252 -7.96 -19.97 -32.18
CA PHE A 252 -8.99 -20.95 -32.56
C PHE A 252 -9.99 -20.35 -33.55
N ILE A 253 -10.56 -19.19 -33.24
CA ILE A 253 -11.59 -18.53 -34.06
C ILE A 253 -11.02 -17.78 -35.28
N GLY A 254 -9.70 -17.60 -35.34
CA GLY A 254 -9.04 -16.87 -36.43
C GLY A 254 -9.34 -15.37 -36.44
N ARG A 255 -9.41 -14.74 -35.27
CA ARG A 255 -9.75 -13.31 -35.11
C ARG A 255 -8.76 -12.57 -34.24
N PRO A 256 -8.56 -11.26 -34.46
CA PRO A 256 -7.57 -10.52 -33.70
C PRO A 256 -7.96 -10.33 -32.24
N VAL A 257 -6.96 -10.34 -31.37
CA VAL A 257 -7.07 -9.87 -29.99
C VAL A 257 -6.04 -8.77 -29.74
N VAL A 258 -6.44 -7.74 -29.01
CA VAL A 258 -5.59 -6.64 -28.58
C VAL A 258 -5.12 -6.93 -27.16
N LEU A 259 -3.82 -7.17 -27.03
CA LEU A 259 -3.17 -7.43 -25.75
C LEU A 259 -2.66 -6.14 -25.12
N MET A 260 -2.75 -6.07 -23.81
CA MET A 260 -2.20 -4.99 -22.99
C MET A 260 -1.52 -5.61 -21.77
N SER A 261 -0.48 -4.97 -21.22
CA SER A 261 0.08 -5.47 -19.96
C SER A 261 -0.91 -5.25 -18.80
N PRO A 262 -1.00 -6.19 -17.83
CA PRO A 262 -1.81 -5.98 -16.63
C PRO A 262 -1.44 -4.70 -15.87
N MET A 263 -0.18 -4.29 -15.95
CA MET A 263 0.28 -3.08 -15.28
C MET A 263 -0.23 -1.80 -15.91
N ALA A 264 -0.34 -1.75 -17.24
CA ALA A 264 -0.91 -0.60 -17.93
C ALA A 264 -2.38 -0.37 -17.49
N PHE A 265 -3.17 -1.45 -17.37
CA PHE A 265 -4.52 -1.37 -16.80
C PHE A 265 -4.52 -0.89 -15.34
N LEU A 266 -3.72 -1.51 -14.46
CA LEU A 266 -3.71 -1.18 -13.03
C LEU A 266 -3.24 0.26 -12.73
N GLN A 267 -2.33 0.80 -13.54
CA GLN A 267 -1.84 2.18 -13.39
C GLN A 267 -2.92 3.20 -13.78
N LYS A 268 -3.66 2.95 -14.86
CA LYS A 268 -4.74 3.82 -15.37
C LYS A 268 -5.87 2.99 -15.99
N PRO A 269 -6.92 2.64 -15.22
CA PRO A 269 -7.99 1.76 -15.70
C PRO A 269 -8.72 2.25 -16.96
N ILE A 270 -8.79 3.56 -17.20
CA ILE A 270 -9.39 4.15 -18.41
C ILE A 270 -8.77 3.64 -19.72
N ARG A 271 -7.52 3.17 -19.70
CA ARG A 271 -6.85 2.59 -20.87
C ARG A 271 -7.60 1.39 -21.44
N TRP A 272 -8.23 0.60 -20.58
CA TRP A 272 -9.05 -0.52 -21.02
C TRP A 272 -10.23 -0.03 -21.89
N PHE A 273 -10.92 1.02 -21.46
CA PHE A 273 -12.05 1.60 -22.18
C PHE A 273 -11.60 2.27 -23.48
N ARG A 274 -10.47 2.98 -23.46
CA ARG A 274 -9.87 3.57 -24.67
C ARG A 274 -9.51 2.51 -25.70
N THR A 275 -8.95 1.38 -25.28
CA THR A 275 -8.63 0.27 -26.18
C THR A 275 -9.89 -0.36 -26.75
N ILE A 276 -10.90 -0.63 -25.92
CA ILE A 276 -12.21 -1.15 -26.39
C ILE A 276 -12.81 -0.20 -27.44
N ALA A 277 -12.90 1.10 -27.11
CA ALA A 277 -13.48 2.10 -28.01
C ALA A 277 -12.68 2.25 -29.31
N ARG A 278 -11.34 2.23 -29.24
CA ARG A 278 -10.47 2.37 -30.42
C ARG A 278 -10.61 1.22 -31.39
N TYR A 279 -10.53 -0.01 -30.87
CA TYR A 279 -10.54 -1.21 -31.69
C TYR A 279 -11.94 -1.74 -31.97
N GLN A 280 -12.97 -1.06 -31.44
CA GLN A 280 -14.37 -1.51 -31.49
C GLN A 280 -14.49 -2.95 -30.99
N ALA A 281 -13.83 -3.21 -29.87
CA ALA A 281 -13.72 -4.56 -29.33
C ALA A 281 -15.07 -5.07 -28.86
N THR A 282 -15.42 -6.29 -29.28
CA THR A 282 -16.69 -6.92 -28.94
C THR A 282 -16.64 -7.66 -27.62
N THR A 283 -15.45 -8.17 -27.27
CA THR A 283 -15.28 -9.13 -26.19
C THR A 283 -14.10 -8.71 -25.33
N SER A 284 -14.34 -8.50 -24.04
CA SER A 284 -13.30 -8.21 -23.07
C SER A 284 -13.83 -8.47 -21.68
N GLY A 285 -12.96 -8.71 -20.71
CA GLY A 285 -13.42 -9.03 -19.37
C GLY A 285 -12.28 -9.37 -18.43
N GLY A 286 -12.65 -9.80 -17.23
CA GLY A 286 -11.71 -10.10 -16.18
C GLY A 286 -12.41 -10.46 -14.88
N PRO A 287 -11.66 -10.58 -13.78
CA PRO A 287 -12.23 -10.81 -12.47
C PRO A 287 -13.10 -9.63 -12.00
N ASN A 288 -14.02 -9.91 -11.07
CA ASN A 288 -14.98 -8.93 -10.57
C ASN A 288 -14.32 -7.63 -10.06
N PHE A 289 -13.14 -7.71 -9.42
CA PHE A 289 -12.40 -6.55 -8.92
C PHE A 289 -12.04 -5.55 -10.02
N ALA A 290 -11.82 -6.00 -11.27
CA ALA A 290 -11.40 -5.12 -12.35
C ALA A 290 -12.50 -4.12 -12.72
N TYR A 291 -13.76 -4.59 -12.70
CA TYR A 291 -14.93 -3.74 -12.87
C TYR A 291 -15.07 -2.74 -11.73
N GLN A 292 -14.88 -3.17 -10.47
CA GLN A 292 -14.92 -2.27 -9.32
C GLN A 292 -13.81 -1.22 -9.37
N LEU A 293 -12.60 -1.60 -9.77
CA LEU A 293 -11.47 -0.66 -9.92
C LEU A 293 -11.77 0.43 -10.94
N CYS A 294 -12.45 0.08 -12.04
CA CYS A 294 -12.92 1.07 -13.02
C CYS A 294 -13.91 2.04 -12.40
N VAL A 295 -14.89 1.55 -11.62
CA VAL A 295 -15.83 2.38 -10.88
C VAL A 295 -15.09 3.32 -9.92
N ASP A 296 -14.10 2.84 -9.17
CA ASP A 296 -13.47 3.66 -8.12
C ASP A 296 -12.48 4.71 -8.65
N LYS A 297 -11.86 4.48 -9.83
CA LYS A 297 -10.69 5.25 -10.28
C LYS A 297 -10.88 6.10 -11.53
N ILE A 298 -11.81 5.76 -12.42
CA ILE A 298 -11.99 6.50 -13.68
C ILE A 298 -12.74 7.80 -13.40
N LEU A 299 -12.13 8.96 -13.64
CA LEU A 299 -12.77 10.26 -13.43
C LEU A 299 -13.77 10.57 -14.56
N ASP A 300 -14.80 11.36 -14.26
CA ASP A 300 -15.85 11.69 -15.24
C ASP A 300 -15.29 12.41 -16.48
N GLU A 301 -14.28 13.26 -16.30
CA GLU A 301 -13.59 13.97 -17.38
C GLU A 301 -12.85 13.03 -18.33
N GLU A 302 -12.41 11.86 -17.85
CA GLU A 302 -11.68 10.88 -18.66
C GLU A 302 -12.59 10.04 -19.57
N LEU A 303 -13.91 10.06 -19.32
CA LEU A 303 -14.92 9.37 -20.11
C LEU A 303 -15.37 10.18 -21.34
N GLU A 304 -14.98 11.45 -21.45
CA GLU A 304 -15.37 12.29 -22.57
C GLU A 304 -14.89 11.71 -23.90
N GLY A 305 -15.83 11.44 -24.83
CA GLY A 305 -15.54 10.87 -26.14
C GLY A 305 -15.32 9.34 -26.17
N ILE A 306 -15.48 8.64 -25.05
CA ILE A 306 -15.44 7.17 -24.99
C ILE A 306 -16.79 6.57 -25.39
N ASP A 307 -16.76 5.57 -26.27
CA ASP A 307 -17.91 4.78 -26.69
C ASP A 307 -17.66 3.28 -26.49
N LEU A 308 -18.40 2.67 -25.58
CA LEU A 308 -18.36 1.26 -25.20
C LEU A 308 -19.50 0.44 -25.82
N SER A 309 -20.27 1.01 -26.76
CA SER A 309 -21.41 0.31 -27.38
C SER A 309 -21.02 -0.91 -28.22
N SER A 310 -19.76 -0.99 -28.64
CA SER A 310 -19.19 -2.18 -29.29
C SER A 310 -18.99 -3.35 -28.33
N TRP A 311 -18.90 -3.11 -27.02
CA TRP A 311 -18.61 -4.13 -26.02
C TRP A 311 -19.85 -4.99 -25.74
N GLN A 312 -19.93 -6.13 -26.43
CA GLN A 312 -21.07 -7.05 -26.40
C GLN A 312 -20.93 -8.16 -25.35
N THR A 313 -19.70 -8.56 -25.03
CA THR A 313 -19.40 -9.62 -24.06
C THR A 313 -18.40 -9.12 -23.03
N ALA A 314 -18.91 -8.74 -21.86
CA ALA A 314 -18.19 -8.32 -20.66
C ALA A 314 -18.10 -9.49 -19.68
N PHE A 315 -17.20 -10.45 -19.96
CA PHE A 315 -17.12 -11.65 -19.13
C PHE A 315 -16.60 -11.34 -17.73
N ASN A 316 -17.20 -11.96 -16.71
CA ASN A 316 -16.83 -11.77 -15.31
C ASN A 316 -16.77 -13.13 -14.61
N GLY A 317 -15.58 -13.53 -14.19
CA GLY A 317 -15.35 -14.85 -13.63
C GLY A 317 -14.02 -14.94 -12.90
N ALA A 318 -13.63 -16.17 -12.56
CA ALA A 318 -12.40 -16.47 -11.82
C ALA A 318 -12.46 -16.11 -10.30
N GLU A 319 -13.42 -15.31 -9.85
CA GLU A 319 -13.73 -15.04 -8.44
C GLU A 319 -15.26 -14.86 -8.26
N PRO A 320 -15.79 -14.81 -7.01
CA PRO A 320 -17.22 -14.58 -6.80
C PRO A 320 -17.71 -13.30 -7.50
N VAL A 321 -18.70 -13.45 -8.38
CA VAL A 321 -19.30 -12.32 -9.11
C VAL A 321 -20.34 -11.63 -8.23
N ARG A 322 -20.25 -10.30 -8.13
CA ARG A 322 -21.07 -9.52 -7.18
C ARG A 322 -22.11 -8.66 -7.87
N ALA A 323 -23.37 -8.83 -7.47
CA ALA A 323 -24.49 -8.05 -7.97
C ALA A 323 -24.26 -6.53 -7.84
N ALA A 324 -23.73 -6.08 -6.69
CA ALA A 324 -23.44 -4.67 -6.44
C ALA A 324 -22.41 -4.08 -7.42
N THR A 325 -21.36 -4.83 -7.76
CA THR A 325 -20.34 -4.39 -8.73
C THR A 325 -20.95 -4.25 -10.12
N LEU A 326 -21.74 -5.25 -10.57
CA LEU A 326 -22.41 -5.18 -11.87
C LEU A 326 -23.36 -3.97 -11.95
N GLN A 327 -24.13 -3.72 -10.89
CA GLN A 327 -25.04 -2.59 -10.81
C GLN A 327 -24.29 -1.24 -10.88
N GLN A 328 -23.31 -1.01 -10.00
CA GLN A 328 -22.55 0.25 -9.95
C GLN A 328 -21.82 0.54 -11.26
N PHE A 329 -21.22 -0.50 -11.87
CA PHE A 329 -20.54 -0.38 -13.15
C PHE A 329 -21.51 0.02 -14.27
N SER A 330 -22.66 -0.65 -14.37
CA SER A 330 -23.68 -0.29 -15.36
C SER A 330 -24.23 1.12 -15.15
N GLU A 331 -24.60 1.48 -13.92
CA GLU A 331 -25.13 2.81 -13.59
C GLU A 331 -24.16 3.93 -14.01
N ARG A 332 -22.85 3.73 -13.75
CA ARG A 332 -21.82 4.72 -14.07
C ARG A 332 -21.52 4.80 -15.56
N PHE A 333 -21.33 3.66 -16.23
CA PHE A 333 -20.77 3.62 -17.58
C PHE A 333 -21.79 3.44 -18.71
N THR A 334 -23.09 3.32 -18.40
CA THR A 334 -24.15 3.42 -19.43
C THR A 334 -24.06 4.73 -20.21
N LYS A 335 -23.62 5.82 -19.56
CA LYS A 335 -23.39 7.13 -20.23
C LYS A 335 -22.31 7.08 -21.31
N ALA A 336 -21.36 6.16 -21.19
CA ALA A 336 -20.30 5.91 -22.17
C ALA A 336 -20.69 4.80 -23.17
N GLY A 337 -21.96 4.38 -23.22
CA GLY A 337 -22.45 3.38 -24.18
C GLY A 337 -22.42 1.92 -23.70
N PHE A 338 -21.98 1.64 -22.47
CA PHE A 338 -21.96 0.27 -21.95
C PHE A 338 -23.38 -0.28 -21.74
N ASN A 339 -23.64 -1.53 -22.15
CA ASN A 339 -24.93 -2.20 -21.97
C ASN A 339 -24.87 -3.21 -20.81
N HIS A 340 -25.82 -3.13 -19.86
CA HIS A 340 -25.90 -4.07 -18.74
C HIS A 340 -26.02 -5.54 -19.18
N SER A 341 -26.72 -5.82 -20.28
CA SER A 341 -26.84 -7.17 -20.85
C SER A 341 -25.55 -7.68 -21.51
N ALA A 342 -24.50 -6.86 -21.60
CA ALA A 342 -23.20 -7.33 -22.06
C ALA A 342 -22.50 -8.18 -20.99
N PHE A 343 -22.86 -8.05 -19.71
CA PHE A 343 -22.24 -8.84 -18.66
C PHE A 343 -22.46 -10.33 -18.87
N LEU A 344 -21.38 -11.10 -18.81
CA LEU A 344 -21.40 -12.55 -18.89
C LEU A 344 -20.69 -13.15 -17.67
N PRO A 345 -21.40 -13.36 -16.56
CA PRO A 345 -20.89 -14.15 -15.45
C PRO A 345 -20.57 -15.59 -15.91
N CYS A 346 -19.39 -16.09 -15.57
CA CYS A 346 -18.96 -17.44 -15.95
C CYS A 346 -18.14 -18.13 -14.86
N TYR A 347 -18.11 -19.47 -14.90
CA TYR A 347 -17.36 -20.28 -13.94
C TYR A 347 -16.47 -21.32 -14.65
N GLY A 348 -15.31 -21.55 -14.03
CA GLY A 348 -14.40 -22.63 -14.35
C GLY A 348 -13.01 -22.39 -13.75
N MET A 349 -12.07 -23.27 -14.09
CA MET A 349 -10.74 -23.36 -13.47
C MET A 349 -9.71 -24.02 -14.39
N ALA A 350 -8.43 -23.96 -14.01
CA ALA A 350 -7.34 -24.60 -14.75
C ALA A 350 -7.54 -26.11 -14.94
N GLU A 351 -8.06 -26.82 -13.93
CA GLU A 351 -8.36 -28.26 -14.00
C GLU A 351 -9.44 -28.60 -15.04
N THR A 352 -10.30 -27.63 -15.39
CA THR A 352 -11.29 -27.73 -16.47
C THR A 352 -10.80 -27.08 -17.78
N THR A 353 -9.50 -26.81 -17.86
CA THR A 353 -8.83 -25.93 -18.83
C THR A 353 -9.14 -24.44 -18.62
N LEU A 354 -10.40 -24.02 -18.71
CA LEU A 354 -10.82 -22.66 -18.33
C LEU A 354 -12.31 -22.56 -18.02
N ILE A 355 -13.23 -22.62 -19.00
CA ILE A 355 -14.67 -22.37 -18.80
C ILE A 355 -15.48 -23.67 -18.70
N VAL A 356 -16.53 -23.66 -17.88
CA VAL A 356 -17.50 -24.76 -17.70
C VAL A 356 -18.94 -24.28 -17.86
N THR A 357 -19.27 -23.15 -17.24
CA THR A 357 -20.60 -22.54 -17.31
C THR A 357 -20.49 -21.07 -17.72
N GLY A 358 -21.50 -20.57 -18.42
CA GLY A 358 -21.57 -19.20 -18.89
C GLY A 358 -22.76 -19.01 -19.85
N GLY A 359 -23.09 -17.75 -20.13
CA GLY A 359 -24.13 -17.39 -21.10
C GLY A 359 -25.56 -17.84 -20.73
N PRO A 360 -26.50 -17.76 -21.69
CA PRO A 360 -26.33 -17.24 -23.05
C PRO A 360 -26.09 -15.71 -23.08
N GLN A 361 -25.57 -15.19 -24.19
CA GLN A 361 -25.24 -13.77 -24.33
C GLN A 361 -26.50 -12.94 -24.67
N GLY A 362 -26.52 -11.67 -24.22
CA GLY A 362 -27.57 -10.72 -24.59
C GLY A 362 -28.76 -10.69 -23.63
N ASP A 363 -28.87 -11.69 -22.74
CA ASP A 363 -29.72 -11.62 -21.57
C ASP A 363 -29.02 -10.87 -20.42
N PRO A 364 -29.76 -10.10 -19.61
CA PRO A 364 -29.21 -9.54 -18.38
C PRO A 364 -28.67 -10.64 -17.46
N PRO A 365 -27.60 -10.37 -16.68
CA PRO A 365 -27.09 -11.33 -15.71
C PRO A 365 -28.19 -11.78 -14.74
N VAL A 366 -28.32 -13.08 -14.53
CA VAL A 366 -29.34 -13.65 -13.64
C VAL A 366 -28.92 -13.44 -12.19
N ILE A 367 -29.71 -12.63 -11.48
CA ILE A 367 -29.54 -12.36 -10.05
C ILE A 367 -30.79 -12.89 -9.32
N ARG A 368 -30.57 -13.66 -8.27
CA ARG A 368 -31.62 -14.20 -7.40
C ARG A 368 -31.31 -13.88 -5.95
N THR A 369 -32.37 -13.78 -5.14
CA THR A 369 -32.26 -13.47 -3.72
C THR A 369 -32.65 -14.68 -2.91
N PHE A 370 -31.78 -15.06 -1.99
CA PHE A 370 -31.94 -16.20 -1.11
C PHE A 370 -31.81 -15.76 0.34
N ASP A 371 -32.44 -16.48 1.26
CA ASP A 371 -32.29 -16.24 2.69
C ASP A 371 -30.88 -16.63 3.14
N SER A 372 -30.15 -15.67 3.72
CA SER A 372 -28.75 -15.87 4.12
C SER A 372 -28.59 -16.90 5.22
N GLN A 373 -29.51 -16.96 6.19
CA GLN A 373 -29.44 -17.91 7.30
C GLN A 373 -29.76 -19.34 6.83
N ALA A 374 -30.68 -19.49 5.89
CA ALA A 374 -30.95 -20.78 5.25
C ALA A 374 -29.72 -21.29 4.49
N LEU A 375 -29.03 -20.42 3.74
CA LEU A 375 -27.80 -20.79 3.02
C LEU A 375 -26.68 -21.24 3.97
N ASP A 376 -26.54 -20.60 5.14
CA ASP A 376 -25.59 -21.01 6.19
C ASP A 376 -25.89 -22.43 6.73
N LEU A 377 -27.16 -22.84 6.67
CA LEU A 377 -27.66 -24.18 7.04
C LEU A 377 -27.71 -25.14 5.83
N GLN A 378 -27.06 -24.81 4.72
CA GLN A 378 -27.06 -25.56 3.46
C GLN A 378 -28.45 -25.74 2.81
N GLN A 379 -29.35 -24.80 3.04
CA GLN A 379 -30.70 -24.79 2.46
C GLN A 379 -30.85 -23.63 1.49
N VAL A 380 -31.28 -23.92 0.26
CA VAL A 380 -31.59 -22.88 -0.73
C VAL A 380 -33.05 -22.48 -0.56
N VAL A 381 -33.29 -21.31 0.01
CA VAL A 381 -34.63 -20.76 0.22
C VAL A 381 -34.69 -19.39 -0.46
N ALA A 382 -35.47 -19.29 -1.54
CA ALA A 382 -35.73 -18.01 -2.19
C ALA A 382 -36.53 -17.08 -1.27
N CYS A 383 -36.19 -15.80 -1.27
CA CYS A 383 -36.86 -14.78 -0.45
C CYS A 383 -37.04 -13.46 -1.20
N GLU A 384 -37.80 -12.52 -0.64
CA GLU A 384 -37.99 -11.21 -1.26
C GLU A 384 -36.78 -10.30 -0.99
N THR A 385 -36.45 -9.40 -1.93
CA THR A 385 -35.33 -8.46 -1.78
C THR A 385 -35.47 -7.52 -0.58
N SER A 386 -36.68 -7.34 -0.06
CA SER A 386 -36.96 -6.53 1.13
C SER A 386 -36.78 -7.26 2.46
N ASP A 387 -36.55 -8.58 2.45
CA ASP A 387 -36.40 -9.36 3.68
C ASP A 387 -35.09 -9.02 4.40
N SER A 388 -35.09 -9.07 5.73
CA SER A 388 -33.94 -8.64 6.56
C SER A 388 -32.68 -9.51 6.36
N ASN A 389 -32.88 -10.76 5.90
CA ASN A 389 -31.82 -11.73 5.64
C ASN A 389 -31.61 -11.95 4.13
N ALA A 390 -32.08 -11.04 3.28
CA ALA A 390 -31.98 -11.17 1.84
C ALA A 390 -30.52 -11.11 1.36
N ARG A 391 -30.07 -12.13 0.63
CA ARG A 391 -28.77 -12.18 -0.03
C ARG A 391 -28.92 -12.35 -1.54
N ALA A 392 -28.45 -11.36 -2.29
CA ALA A 392 -28.39 -11.44 -3.75
C ALA A 392 -27.17 -12.28 -4.19
N MET A 393 -27.40 -13.32 -4.99
CA MET A 393 -26.37 -14.12 -5.64
C MET A 393 -26.48 -13.98 -7.16
N VAL A 394 -25.33 -13.95 -7.84
CA VAL A 394 -25.24 -13.91 -9.30
C VAL A 394 -25.02 -15.33 -9.80
N ALA A 395 -25.87 -15.78 -10.74
CA ALA A 395 -25.64 -17.04 -11.44
C ALA A 395 -24.35 -16.97 -12.27
N SER A 396 -23.57 -18.04 -12.30
CA SER A 396 -22.38 -18.19 -13.15
C SER A 396 -22.71 -18.80 -14.52
N GLY A 397 -23.96 -18.68 -14.96
CA GLY A 397 -24.43 -19.16 -16.25
C GLY A 397 -24.95 -20.59 -16.24
N GLN A 398 -25.36 -21.04 -17.42
CA GLN A 398 -25.85 -22.40 -17.66
C GLN A 398 -24.69 -23.37 -17.92
N VAL A 399 -24.96 -24.66 -17.74
CA VAL A 399 -24.02 -25.72 -18.14
C VAL A 399 -23.88 -25.71 -19.66
N LEU A 400 -22.65 -25.58 -20.14
CA LEU A 400 -22.39 -25.49 -21.57
C LEU A 400 -22.61 -26.83 -22.30
N PRO A 401 -22.80 -26.80 -23.62
CA PRO A 401 -23.22 -27.99 -24.37
C PRO A 401 -22.14 -29.08 -24.43
N GLY A 402 -22.55 -30.31 -24.10
CA GLY A 402 -21.64 -31.45 -24.02
C GLY A 402 -20.87 -31.54 -22.70
N GLU A 403 -21.09 -30.60 -21.78
CA GLU A 403 -20.54 -30.63 -20.43
C GLU A 403 -21.54 -31.30 -19.48
N GLN A 404 -21.04 -32.10 -18.54
CA GLN A 404 -21.85 -32.65 -17.45
C GLN A 404 -21.42 -32.02 -16.14
N LEU A 405 -22.38 -31.43 -15.44
CA LEU A 405 -22.21 -30.85 -14.12
C LEU A 405 -23.20 -31.53 -13.17
N LEU A 406 -22.69 -32.02 -12.04
CA LEU A 406 -23.48 -32.56 -10.94
C LEU A 406 -23.20 -31.76 -9.67
N ILE A 407 -24.20 -31.67 -8.82
CA ILE A 407 -24.03 -31.26 -7.43
C ILE A 407 -24.01 -32.54 -6.59
N VAL A 408 -22.94 -32.76 -5.83
CA VAL A 408 -22.68 -34.02 -5.13
C VAL A 408 -22.38 -33.75 -3.66
N ASP A 409 -22.99 -34.50 -2.76
CA ASP A 409 -22.61 -34.47 -1.35
C ASP A 409 -21.17 -34.99 -1.20
N PRO A 410 -20.23 -34.19 -0.66
CA PRO A 410 -18.82 -34.54 -0.65
C PRO A 410 -18.47 -35.68 0.31
N GLU A 411 -19.36 -36.03 1.26
CA GLU A 411 -19.17 -37.11 2.23
C GLU A 411 -19.85 -38.41 1.78
N THR A 412 -21.12 -38.33 1.39
CA THR A 412 -21.91 -39.52 1.00
C THR A 412 -21.71 -39.89 -0.47
N LEU A 413 -21.17 -38.97 -1.28
CA LEU A 413 -21.01 -39.08 -2.73
C LEU A 413 -22.35 -39.25 -3.48
N ALA A 414 -23.47 -38.95 -2.82
CA ALA A 414 -24.79 -38.95 -3.43
C ALA A 414 -24.96 -37.69 -4.30
N THR A 415 -25.57 -37.86 -5.47
CA THR A 415 -26.03 -36.72 -6.28
C THR A 415 -27.18 -36.03 -5.57
N LEU A 416 -27.10 -34.70 -5.47
CA LEU A 416 -28.11 -33.85 -4.87
C LEU A 416 -29.03 -33.28 -5.95
N ASP A 417 -30.27 -33.02 -5.56
CA ASP A 417 -31.28 -32.41 -6.44
C ASP A 417 -31.00 -30.90 -6.61
N GLU A 418 -31.77 -30.24 -7.48
CA GLU A 418 -31.78 -28.77 -7.55
C GLU A 418 -32.09 -28.17 -6.17
N ASP A 419 -31.60 -26.94 -5.92
CA ASP A 419 -31.78 -26.22 -4.65
C ASP A 419 -31.14 -26.89 -3.42
N GLN A 420 -30.18 -27.78 -3.64
CA GLN A 420 -29.35 -28.36 -2.58
C GLN A 420 -27.88 -27.99 -2.81
N ILE A 421 -27.20 -27.59 -1.74
CA ILE A 421 -25.79 -27.21 -1.81
C ILE A 421 -24.91 -28.45 -1.68
N GLY A 422 -24.03 -28.65 -2.65
CA GLY A 422 -23.02 -29.71 -2.65
C GLY A 422 -21.79 -29.32 -3.46
N GLU A 423 -20.85 -30.25 -3.57
CA GLU A 423 -19.64 -30.09 -4.38
C GLU A 423 -19.98 -30.15 -5.87
N ILE A 424 -19.43 -29.22 -6.63
CA ILE A 424 -19.58 -29.15 -8.08
C ILE A 424 -18.65 -30.21 -8.69
N TRP A 425 -19.22 -31.18 -9.39
CA TRP A 425 -18.48 -32.25 -10.07
C TRP A 425 -18.65 -32.12 -11.57
N ILE A 426 -17.54 -32.08 -12.29
CA ILE A 426 -17.53 -31.81 -13.74
C ILE A 426 -17.02 -33.02 -14.51
N ARG A 427 -17.70 -33.36 -15.59
CA ARG A 427 -17.20 -34.30 -16.58
C ARG A 427 -17.26 -33.66 -17.96
N SER A 428 -16.09 -33.55 -18.57
CA SER A 428 -15.88 -32.93 -19.87
C SER A 428 -14.60 -33.44 -20.52
N SER A 429 -14.53 -33.37 -21.84
CA SER A 429 -13.28 -33.54 -22.59
C SER A 429 -12.32 -32.35 -22.44
N SER A 430 -12.75 -31.21 -21.88
CA SER A 430 -11.85 -30.12 -21.50
C SER A 430 -11.20 -30.30 -20.12
N VAL A 431 -11.59 -31.31 -19.34
CA VAL A 431 -10.94 -31.63 -18.06
C VAL A 431 -9.51 -32.10 -18.34
N GLY A 432 -8.55 -31.51 -17.62
CA GLY A 432 -7.13 -31.85 -17.74
C GLY A 432 -6.84 -33.31 -17.39
N GLN A 433 -5.66 -33.80 -17.79
CA GLN A 433 -5.25 -35.19 -17.58
C GLN A 433 -4.89 -35.53 -16.13
N GLY A 434 -4.76 -34.51 -15.27
CA GLY A 434 -4.35 -34.65 -13.88
C GLY A 434 -3.33 -33.62 -13.44
N TYR A 435 -2.64 -33.91 -12.34
CA TYR A 435 -1.51 -33.12 -11.86
C TYR A 435 -0.17 -33.81 -12.18
N TRP A 436 0.80 -33.05 -12.68
CA TRP A 436 2.13 -33.55 -13.05
C TRP A 436 2.82 -34.24 -11.86
N GLU A 437 3.30 -35.47 -12.10
CA GLU A 437 3.98 -36.34 -11.12
C GLU A 437 3.24 -36.50 -9.76
N ARG A 438 1.90 -36.47 -9.77
CA ARG A 438 1.06 -36.60 -8.57
C ARG A 438 -0.10 -37.57 -8.80
N GLU A 439 0.20 -38.86 -8.95
CA GLU A 439 -0.78 -39.90 -9.28
C GLU A 439 -1.92 -40.01 -8.26
N GLU A 440 -1.61 -40.06 -6.97
CA GLU A 440 -2.61 -40.20 -5.90
C GLU A 440 -3.61 -39.03 -5.90
N THR A 441 -3.11 -37.79 -5.84
CA THR A 441 -3.97 -36.60 -5.88
C THR A 441 -4.73 -36.50 -7.21
N THR A 442 -4.15 -36.98 -8.31
CA THR A 442 -4.83 -37.05 -9.61
C THR A 442 -6.03 -37.99 -9.55
N GLN A 443 -5.86 -39.19 -9.00
CA GLN A 443 -6.98 -40.14 -8.87
C GLN A 443 -8.07 -39.61 -7.95
N GLU A 444 -7.71 -39.00 -6.81
CA GLU A 444 -8.66 -38.41 -5.88
C GLU A 444 -9.48 -37.26 -6.50
N THR A 445 -8.84 -36.45 -7.36
CA THR A 445 -9.44 -35.21 -7.88
C THR A 445 -10.12 -35.43 -9.23
N PHE A 446 -9.52 -36.17 -10.16
CA PHE A 446 -10.00 -36.36 -11.54
C PHE A 446 -10.69 -37.72 -11.76
N GLY A 447 -10.53 -38.67 -10.84
CA GLY A 447 -11.04 -40.04 -10.94
C GLY A 447 -12.29 -40.32 -10.12
N ALA A 448 -13.02 -39.29 -9.67
CA ALA A 448 -14.08 -39.45 -8.69
C ALA A 448 -15.34 -40.11 -9.28
N HIS A 449 -16.00 -40.94 -8.49
CA HIS A 449 -17.25 -41.61 -8.85
C HIS A 449 -18.31 -41.35 -7.79
N THR A 450 -19.56 -41.16 -8.22
CA THR A 450 -20.71 -41.01 -7.31
C THR A 450 -21.00 -42.31 -6.59
N ALA A 451 -21.81 -42.27 -5.52
CA ALA A 451 -22.25 -43.46 -4.78
C ALA A 451 -22.98 -44.48 -5.68
N ALA A 452 -23.61 -44.01 -6.77
CA ALA A 452 -24.25 -44.84 -7.78
C ALA A 452 -23.26 -45.42 -8.83
N GLY A 453 -21.97 -45.11 -8.72
CA GLY A 453 -20.91 -45.57 -9.62
C GLY A 453 -20.80 -44.78 -10.93
N GLN A 454 -21.39 -43.58 -11.03
CA GLN A 454 -21.22 -42.74 -12.22
C GLN A 454 -19.87 -42.01 -12.15
N GLY A 455 -19.11 -41.98 -13.24
CA GLY A 455 -17.81 -41.30 -13.33
C GLY A 455 -16.97 -41.75 -14.52
N PRO A 456 -15.70 -41.31 -14.60
CA PRO A 456 -15.04 -40.41 -13.65
C PRO A 456 -15.50 -38.96 -13.80
N PHE A 457 -15.48 -38.22 -12.70
CA PHE A 457 -15.70 -36.78 -12.61
C PHE A 457 -14.48 -36.08 -11.99
N LEU A 458 -14.27 -34.84 -12.40
CA LEU A 458 -13.44 -33.87 -11.68
C LEU A 458 -14.20 -33.34 -10.46
N ARG A 459 -13.62 -33.51 -9.28
CA ARG A 459 -14.01 -32.80 -8.05
C ARG A 459 -13.37 -31.42 -8.08
N THR A 460 -14.18 -30.37 -8.25
CA THR A 460 -13.63 -29.01 -8.30
C THR A 460 -13.17 -28.53 -6.91
N GLY A 461 -13.72 -29.13 -5.85
CA GLY A 461 -13.61 -28.62 -4.49
C GLY A 461 -14.41 -27.33 -4.26
N ASP A 462 -15.19 -26.86 -5.23
CA ASP A 462 -16.10 -25.74 -5.11
C ASP A 462 -17.51 -26.23 -4.79
N LEU A 463 -18.24 -25.44 -4.01
CA LEU A 463 -19.61 -25.71 -3.60
C LEU A 463 -20.56 -24.81 -4.37
N GLY A 464 -21.71 -25.38 -4.73
CA GLY A 464 -22.76 -24.65 -5.42
C GLY A 464 -24.05 -25.43 -5.45
N PHE A 465 -25.02 -24.86 -6.13
CA PHE A 465 -26.32 -25.47 -6.38
C PHE A 465 -26.83 -25.04 -7.75
N LEU A 466 -27.71 -25.85 -8.33
CA LEU A 466 -28.48 -25.48 -9.51
C LEU A 466 -29.82 -24.91 -9.06
N HIS A 467 -30.21 -23.79 -9.65
CA HIS A 467 -31.53 -23.17 -9.45
C HIS A 467 -32.01 -22.60 -10.79
N GLU A 468 -33.20 -23.00 -11.24
CA GLU A 468 -33.77 -22.58 -12.53
C GLU A 468 -32.83 -22.83 -13.73
N GLY A 469 -32.09 -23.94 -13.72
CA GLY A 469 -31.12 -24.30 -14.76
C GLY A 469 -29.83 -23.47 -14.77
N GLN A 470 -29.59 -22.66 -13.75
CA GLN A 470 -28.40 -21.81 -13.60
C GLN A 470 -27.52 -22.30 -12.45
N LEU A 471 -26.20 -22.22 -12.61
CA LEU A 471 -25.25 -22.53 -11.54
C LEU A 471 -25.07 -21.33 -10.61
N PHE A 472 -25.29 -21.52 -9.32
CA PHE A 472 -24.92 -20.56 -8.28
C PHE A 472 -23.75 -21.13 -7.47
N VAL A 473 -22.60 -20.45 -7.55
CA VAL A 473 -21.41 -20.84 -6.77
C VAL A 473 -21.57 -20.31 -5.35
N ALA A 474 -21.65 -21.23 -4.39
CA ALA A 474 -21.87 -20.95 -2.97
C ALA A 474 -20.56 -20.79 -2.20
N GLY A 475 -19.44 -21.39 -2.64
CA GLY A 475 -18.13 -21.21 -2.02
C GLY A 475 -17.14 -22.33 -2.35
N ARG A 476 -16.17 -22.58 -1.48
CA ARG A 476 -15.16 -23.63 -1.67
C ARG A 476 -15.13 -24.58 -0.48
N LEU A 477 -15.18 -25.89 -0.72
CA LEU A 477 -15.23 -26.94 0.29
C LEU A 477 -14.05 -26.84 1.28
N LYS A 478 -12.83 -26.62 0.77
CA LYS A 478 -11.62 -26.52 1.59
C LYS A 478 -11.43 -25.14 2.26
N ASP A 479 -12.11 -24.11 1.76
CA ASP A 479 -12.08 -22.79 2.39
C ASP A 479 -13.27 -22.60 3.35
N MET A 480 -14.25 -23.51 3.35
CA MET A 480 -15.44 -23.43 4.21
C MET A 480 -15.00 -23.40 5.67
N ILE A 481 -15.47 -22.39 6.38
CA ILE A 481 -15.21 -22.22 7.81
C ILE A 481 -16.37 -22.88 8.55
N ILE A 482 -16.09 -23.95 9.30
CA ILE A 482 -17.10 -24.71 10.04
C ILE A 482 -16.93 -24.42 11.53
N VAL A 483 -17.69 -23.45 12.04
CA VAL A 483 -17.63 -23.07 13.45
C VAL A 483 -18.97 -23.37 14.12
N ARG A 484 -18.94 -24.22 15.15
CA ARG A 484 -20.11 -24.68 15.92
C ARG A 484 -21.17 -25.43 15.08
N GLY A 485 -20.75 -26.10 14.01
CA GLY A 485 -21.63 -26.92 13.15
C GLY A 485 -22.46 -26.11 12.15
N VAL A 486 -22.12 -24.83 11.93
CA VAL A 486 -22.72 -23.97 10.90
C VAL A 486 -21.65 -23.66 9.86
N ASN A 487 -22.02 -23.78 8.58
CA ASN A 487 -21.11 -23.60 7.45
C ASN A 487 -21.07 -22.13 7.05
N ARG A 488 -19.87 -21.53 7.05
CA ARG A 488 -19.66 -20.15 6.66
C ARG A 488 -18.73 -20.06 5.47
N TYR A 489 -19.18 -19.36 4.43
CA TYR A 489 -18.37 -19.18 3.23
C TYR A 489 -17.50 -17.92 3.35
N PRO A 490 -16.17 -18.03 3.16
CA PRO A 490 -15.24 -16.92 3.27
C PRO A 490 -15.63 -15.67 2.50
N GLN A 491 -16.11 -15.82 1.26
CA GLN A 491 -16.42 -14.67 0.43
C GLN A 491 -17.58 -13.82 0.95
N ASP A 492 -18.46 -14.39 1.77
CA ASP A 492 -19.57 -13.67 2.39
C ASP A 492 -19.07 -12.82 3.55
N ILE A 493 -18.14 -13.40 4.33
CA ILE A 493 -17.41 -12.69 5.37
C ILE A 493 -16.57 -11.58 4.73
N GLU A 494 -15.84 -11.87 3.65
CA GLU A 494 -15.05 -10.88 2.91
C GLU A 494 -15.93 -9.73 2.40
N GLN A 495 -17.10 -10.01 1.84
CA GLN A 495 -18.04 -8.98 1.38
C GLN A 495 -18.55 -8.12 2.55
N THR A 496 -18.87 -8.73 3.69
CA THR A 496 -19.23 -7.98 4.90
C THR A 496 -18.09 -7.09 5.39
N VAL A 497 -16.84 -7.57 5.31
CA VAL A 497 -15.64 -6.82 5.68
C VAL A 497 -15.41 -5.65 4.71
N GLU A 498 -15.64 -5.82 3.42
CA GLU A 498 -15.55 -4.70 2.45
C GLU A 498 -16.52 -3.56 2.77
N GLN A 499 -17.71 -3.91 3.24
CA GLN A 499 -18.75 -2.96 3.59
C GLN A 499 -18.59 -2.42 5.02
N SER A 500 -17.65 -2.94 5.81
CA SER A 500 -17.56 -2.60 7.22
C SER A 500 -16.92 -1.23 7.49
N HIS A 501 -16.07 -0.71 6.59
CA HIS A 501 -15.38 0.57 6.78
C HIS A 501 -14.97 1.21 5.44
N GLU A 502 -14.99 2.55 5.34
CA GLU A 502 -14.67 3.31 4.10
C GLU A 502 -13.25 3.12 3.53
N ILE A 503 -12.38 2.41 4.26
CA ILE A 503 -11.01 2.15 3.84
C ILE A 503 -10.81 0.71 3.35
N MET A 504 -11.78 -0.17 3.63
CA MET A 504 -11.78 -1.51 3.08
C MET A 504 -12.06 -1.39 1.58
N GLN A 505 -11.25 -2.07 0.78
CA GLN A 505 -11.37 -2.06 -0.67
C GLN A 505 -11.83 -3.44 -1.15
N SER A 506 -12.73 -3.42 -2.13
CA SER A 506 -13.25 -4.64 -2.74
C SER A 506 -12.11 -5.50 -3.30
N GLY A 507 -12.17 -6.81 -3.04
CA GLY A 507 -11.20 -7.78 -3.56
C GLY A 507 -9.84 -7.79 -2.85
N LEU A 508 -9.71 -7.13 -1.69
CA LEU A 508 -8.45 -7.06 -0.92
C LEU A 508 -8.52 -7.72 0.45
N ILE A 509 -9.47 -8.63 0.67
CA ILE A 509 -9.69 -9.31 1.96
C ILE A 509 -9.64 -10.83 1.77
N ALA A 510 -9.08 -11.51 2.77
CA ALA A 510 -9.04 -12.96 2.91
C ALA A 510 -9.73 -13.35 4.23
N ALA A 511 -10.82 -14.12 4.17
CA ALA A 511 -11.33 -14.82 5.34
C ALA A 511 -10.91 -16.30 5.26
N PHE A 512 -10.47 -16.90 6.38
CA PHE A 512 -10.06 -18.31 6.41
C PHE A 512 -10.15 -18.89 7.81
N ALA A 513 -10.32 -20.21 7.90
CA ALA A 513 -10.22 -20.94 9.15
C ALA A 513 -8.76 -21.28 9.46
N ASP A 514 -8.38 -21.11 10.72
CA ASP A 514 -7.17 -21.66 11.31
C ASP A 514 -7.57 -22.72 12.35
N THR A 515 -6.79 -23.79 12.49
CA THR A 515 -7.08 -24.88 13.43
C THR A 515 -6.12 -24.80 14.61
N ALA A 516 -6.64 -24.56 15.80
CA ALA A 516 -5.88 -24.58 17.04
C ALA A 516 -6.62 -25.45 18.08
N GLU A 517 -5.90 -26.35 18.75
CA GLU A 517 -6.45 -27.21 19.82
C GLU A 517 -7.74 -27.96 19.44
N ASP A 518 -7.76 -28.59 18.26
CA ASP A 518 -8.92 -29.33 17.70
C ASP A 518 -10.20 -28.49 17.48
N ARG A 519 -10.08 -27.15 17.42
CA ARG A 519 -11.17 -26.23 17.09
C ARG A 519 -10.80 -25.33 15.90
N GLU A 520 -11.76 -25.14 14.98
CA GLU A 520 -11.65 -24.13 13.93
C GLU A 520 -12.01 -22.74 14.46
N ARG A 521 -11.19 -21.75 14.07
CA ARG A 521 -11.38 -20.34 14.40
C ARG A 521 -11.28 -19.47 13.15
N LEU A 522 -12.15 -18.46 13.06
CA LEU A 522 -12.23 -17.56 11.91
C LEU A 522 -11.15 -16.47 11.96
N ILE A 523 -10.39 -16.32 10.89
CA ILE A 523 -9.38 -15.27 10.70
C ILE A 523 -9.78 -14.41 9.50
N VAL A 524 -9.59 -13.10 9.62
CA VAL A 524 -9.71 -12.14 8.51
C VAL A 524 -8.36 -11.47 8.31
N ALA A 525 -7.89 -11.36 7.07
CA ALA A 525 -6.74 -10.53 6.72
C ALA A 525 -7.14 -9.58 5.58
N ALA A 526 -6.81 -8.29 5.66
CA ALA A 526 -7.23 -7.28 4.68
C ALA A 526 -6.08 -6.35 4.31
N GLU A 527 -5.85 -6.10 3.02
CA GLU A 527 -4.91 -5.06 2.62
C GLU A 527 -5.49 -3.68 2.79
N VAL A 528 -4.64 -2.74 3.18
CA VAL A 528 -5.02 -1.34 3.37
C VAL A 528 -4.04 -0.38 2.67
N PRO A 529 -4.51 0.74 2.08
CA PRO A 529 -3.68 1.65 1.28
C PRO A 529 -2.49 2.21 2.06
N THR A 530 -1.36 2.45 1.37
CA THR A 530 -0.12 2.95 1.98
C THR A 530 -0.26 4.43 2.40
N ARG A 531 -0.80 4.60 3.61
CA ARG A 531 -1.04 5.78 4.46
C ARG A 531 -1.73 7.00 3.79
N ARG A 532 -3.03 7.12 4.06
CA ARG A 532 -3.69 8.39 4.42
C ARG A 532 -3.27 8.73 5.87
N GLU A 533 -2.90 9.98 6.15
CA GLU A 533 -2.26 10.40 7.43
C GLU A 533 -3.13 10.26 8.70
N GLU A 534 -4.40 9.83 8.61
CA GLU A 534 -5.35 9.81 9.74
C GLU A 534 -6.17 8.49 9.90
N THR A 535 -5.73 7.35 9.37
CA THR A 535 -6.59 6.14 9.44
C THR A 535 -6.40 5.35 10.73
N ASN A 536 -7.37 5.39 11.65
CA ASN A 536 -7.43 4.51 12.82
C ASN A 536 -7.65 3.03 12.41
N TRP A 537 -6.57 2.26 12.36
CA TRP A 537 -6.61 0.84 11.99
C TRP A 537 -7.35 -0.03 13.01
N ASP A 538 -7.44 0.39 14.27
CA ASP A 538 -8.21 -0.31 15.29
C ASP A 538 -9.71 -0.05 15.15
N GLU A 539 -10.12 1.16 14.73
CA GLU A 539 -11.51 1.41 14.32
C GLU A 539 -11.88 0.51 13.15
N VAL A 540 -10.99 0.38 12.18
CA VAL A 540 -11.17 -0.51 11.03
C VAL A 540 -11.30 -1.96 11.51
N ILE A 541 -10.36 -2.46 12.32
CA ILE A 541 -10.41 -3.83 12.88
C ILE A 541 -11.70 -4.06 13.68
N VAL A 542 -12.13 -3.11 14.51
CA VAL A 542 -13.38 -3.20 15.29
C VAL A 542 -14.59 -3.20 14.37
N ALA A 543 -14.60 -2.37 13.33
CA ALA A 543 -15.67 -2.33 12.34
C ALA A 543 -15.78 -3.68 11.60
N VAL A 544 -14.65 -4.26 11.17
CA VAL A 544 -14.58 -5.60 10.58
C VAL A 544 -15.14 -6.64 11.56
N ARG A 545 -14.65 -6.69 12.80
CA ARG A 545 -15.11 -7.66 13.81
C ARG A 545 -16.61 -7.54 14.09
N ARG A 546 -17.12 -6.31 14.22
CA ARG A 546 -18.54 -6.05 14.50
C ARG A 546 -19.41 -6.45 13.32
N ALA A 547 -19.06 -6.02 12.11
CA ALA A 547 -19.84 -6.33 10.91
C ALA A 547 -19.92 -7.85 10.70
N VAL A 548 -18.80 -8.55 10.84
CA VAL A 548 -18.76 -10.01 10.68
C VAL A 548 -19.55 -10.71 11.77
N ALA A 549 -19.40 -10.30 13.05
CA ALA A 549 -20.17 -10.91 14.14
C ALA A 549 -21.67 -10.67 14.05
N GLN A 550 -22.11 -9.50 13.56
CA GLN A 550 -23.52 -9.16 13.41
C GLN A 550 -24.17 -9.90 12.24
N GLN A 551 -23.50 -9.95 11.09
CA GLN A 551 -24.08 -10.50 9.88
C GLN A 551 -23.93 -12.03 9.80
N HIS A 552 -22.86 -12.58 10.39
CA HIS A 552 -22.55 -14.01 10.31
C HIS A 552 -22.66 -14.75 11.64
N GLU A 553 -23.13 -14.10 12.71
CA GLU A 553 -23.22 -14.68 14.07
C GLU A 553 -21.93 -15.41 14.54
N LEU A 554 -20.80 -15.05 13.93
CA LEU A 554 -19.51 -15.70 14.05
C LEU A 554 -18.44 -14.62 14.10
N PRO A 555 -18.01 -14.18 15.29
CA PRO A 555 -16.96 -13.17 15.37
C PRO A 555 -15.63 -13.75 14.86
N PRO A 556 -14.87 -13.00 14.05
CA PRO A 556 -13.51 -13.41 13.74
C PRO A 556 -12.70 -13.42 15.05
N GLU A 557 -11.86 -14.44 15.20
CA GLU A 557 -10.93 -14.61 16.31
C GLU A 557 -9.56 -13.97 15.98
N ALA A 558 -9.32 -13.57 14.74
CA ALA A 558 -8.28 -12.59 14.42
C ALA A 558 -8.64 -11.72 13.21
N VAL A 559 -8.15 -10.49 13.18
CA VAL A 559 -8.23 -9.56 12.05
C VAL A 559 -6.85 -8.97 11.81
N VAL A 560 -6.31 -9.09 10.61
CA VAL A 560 -4.94 -8.71 10.25
C VAL A 560 -4.97 -7.74 9.09
N LEU A 561 -4.78 -6.45 9.36
CA LEU A 561 -4.60 -5.45 8.32
C LEU A 561 -3.15 -5.47 7.85
N VAL A 562 -2.93 -5.60 6.55
CA VAL A 562 -1.58 -5.70 5.97
C VAL A 562 -1.35 -4.61 4.94
N ARG A 563 -0.09 -4.33 4.62
CA ARG A 563 0.29 -3.27 3.68
C ARG A 563 -0.29 -3.57 2.30
N PHE A 564 -0.73 -2.53 1.58
CA PHE A 564 -1.19 -2.68 0.20
C PHE A 564 -0.18 -3.45 -0.67
N GLY A 565 -0.69 -4.43 -1.42
CA GLY A 565 0.07 -5.30 -2.32
C GLY A 565 0.84 -6.43 -1.64
N THR A 566 0.51 -6.79 -0.39
CA THR A 566 1.26 -7.80 0.39
C THR A 566 0.49 -9.06 0.77
N LEU A 567 -0.84 -9.14 0.61
CA LEU A 567 -1.51 -10.43 0.76
C LEU A 567 -1.05 -11.38 -0.36
N PRO A 568 -0.81 -12.67 -0.05
CA PRO A 568 -0.60 -13.69 -1.05
C PRO A 568 -1.70 -13.69 -2.10
N ARG A 569 -1.31 -13.42 -3.34
CA ARG A 569 -2.20 -13.44 -4.49
C ARG A 569 -1.72 -14.42 -5.53
N THR A 570 -2.69 -14.99 -6.22
CA THR A 570 -2.45 -15.70 -7.47
C THR A 570 -1.87 -14.73 -8.49
N SER A 571 -1.31 -15.31 -9.53
CA SER A 571 -0.67 -14.54 -10.60
C SER A 571 -1.70 -13.69 -11.40
N SER A 572 -3.01 -13.99 -11.28
CA SER A 572 -4.16 -13.21 -11.78
C SER A 572 -4.75 -12.20 -10.77
N GLY A 573 -4.15 -12.06 -9.59
CA GLY A 573 -4.56 -11.06 -8.60
C GLY A 573 -5.55 -11.54 -7.53
N LYS A 574 -6.09 -12.76 -7.64
CA LYS A 574 -7.00 -13.36 -6.64
C LYS A 574 -6.30 -13.63 -5.32
N ILE A 575 -6.98 -13.42 -4.20
CA ILE A 575 -6.49 -13.75 -2.85
C ILE A 575 -6.29 -15.26 -2.69
N GLN A 576 -5.13 -15.67 -2.17
CA GLN A 576 -4.82 -17.05 -1.83
C GLN A 576 -5.09 -17.30 -0.33
N ARG A 577 -6.34 -17.58 0.05
CA ARG A 577 -6.75 -17.74 1.45
C ARG A 577 -5.87 -18.69 2.26
N HIS A 578 -5.54 -19.85 1.70
CA HIS A 578 -4.65 -20.79 2.39
C HIS A 578 -3.20 -20.30 2.50
N ALA A 579 -2.67 -19.58 1.51
CA ALA A 579 -1.34 -18.98 1.65
C ALA A 579 -1.37 -17.84 2.67
N CYS A 580 -2.46 -17.06 2.74
CA CYS A 580 -2.68 -16.07 3.80
C CYS A 580 -2.74 -16.75 5.17
N ARG A 581 -3.44 -17.89 5.30
CA ARG A 581 -3.46 -18.73 6.50
C ARG A 581 -2.08 -19.23 6.87
N ASP A 582 -1.33 -19.77 5.91
CA ASP A 582 0.00 -20.31 6.17
C ASP A 582 1.01 -19.21 6.52
N GLU A 583 0.92 -18.03 5.91
CA GLU A 583 1.73 -16.85 6.27
C GLU A 583 1.30 -16.26 7.61
N PHE A 584 0.01 -16.30 7.94
CA PHE A 584 -0.50 -15.94 9.26
C PHE A 584 0.03 -16.88 10.34
N ALA A 585 -0.05 -18.20 10.11
CA ALA A 585 0.47 -19.23 11.01
C ALA A 585 2.00 -19.15 11.19
N ARG A 586 2.73 -18.73 10.13
CA ARG A 586 4.19 -18.51 10.17
C ARG A 586 4.61 -17.10 10.61
N GLY A 587 3.67 -16.18 10.84
CA GLY A 587 3.96 -14.79 11.25
C GLY A 587 4.65 -13.93 10.18
N SER A 588 4.48 -14.24 8.89
CA SER A 588 5.21 -13.57 7.79
C SER A 588 4.42 -12.50 7.03
N LEU A 589 3.14 -12.31 7.34
CA LEU A 589 2.29 -11.25 6.78
C LEU A 589 2.88 -9.86 7.06
N LYS A 590 2.80 -8.93 6.09
CA LYS A 590 3.30 -7.56 6.22
C LYS A 590 2.29 -6.65 6.91
N ILE A 591 2.13 -6.92 8.20
CA ILE A 591 1.11 -6.32 9.06
C ILE A 591 1.28 -4.80 9.16
N VAL A 592 0.17 -4.08 8.96
CA VAL A 592 -0.03 -2.65 9.25
C VAL A 592 -0.69 -2.49 10.62
N ALA A 593 -1.65 -3.37 10.94
CA ALA A 593 -2.26 -3.53 12.26
C ALA A 593 -2.84 -4.94 12.36
N GLN A 594 -2.91 -5.53 13.54
CA GLN A 594 -3.57 -6.83 13.69
C GLN A 594 -4.18 -6.98 15.08
N TRP A 595 -5.14 -7.88 15.18
CA TRP A 595 -5.78 -8.29 16.41
C TRP A 595 -5.95 -9.80 16.38
N LYS A 596 -5.55 -10.52 17.44
CA LYS A 596 -5.77 -11.97 17.62
C LYS A 596 -6.33 -12.24 19.01
N ALA A 597 -7.35 -13.09 19.10
CA ALA A 597 -8.09 -13.36 20.33
C ALA A 597 -7.28 -14.17 21.37
N TRP A 598 -6.25 -14.90 20.94
CA TRP A 598 -5.46 -15.83 21.77
C TRP A 598 -4.02 -15.37 22.07
N GLU A 599 -3.58 -14.23 21.52
CA GLU A 599 -2.31 -13.59 21.92
C GLU A 599 -2.48 -12.74 23.19
N ILE A 600 -3.64 -12.85 23.83
CA ILE A 600 -3.93 -12.27 25.13
C ILE A 600 -3.52 -13.34 26.14
N ASP A 601 -2.19 -13.44 26.45
CA ASP A 601 -1.55 -13.78 27.76
C ASP A 601 -0.10 -14.43 27.72
N LEU A 602 0.94 -13.84 28.40
CA LEU A 602 2.44 -14.00 28.16
C LEU A 602 3.47 -14.93 28.93
N PRO A 603 4.56 -14.50 29.62
CA PRO A 603 5.96 -14.55 29.11
C PRO A 603 6.90 -15.65 29.68
N GLU A 604 7.86 -16.14 28.89
CA GLU A 604 9.14 -16.68 29.42
C GLU A 604 10.36 -16.09 28.70
N SER A 605 11.33 -15.67 29.52
CA SER A 605 12.58 -14.98 29.21
C SER A 605 13.75 -15.91 28.85
N GLU A 606 14.44 -15.60 27.74
CA GLU A 606 15.91 -15.53 27.46
C GLU A 606 16.96 -16.37 28.23
N PRO A 607 18.12 -16.79 27.63
CA PRO A 607 19.18 -15.80 27.26
C PRO A 607 20.23 -16.12 26.15
N MET A 608 20.81 -15.01 25.64
CA MET A 608 22.23 -14.68 25.36
C MET A 608 23.15 -15.42 24.34
N ILE A 609 23.65 -14.59 23.38
CA ILE A 609 25.06 -14.33 22.95
C ILE A 609 25.90 -15.40 22.22
N ALA A 610 26.37 -15.04 21.01
CA ALA A 610 27.79 -15.06 20.57
C ALA A 610 27.91 -14.36 19.19
N ALA A 611 28.35 -13.10 19.10
CA ALA A 611 29.75 -12.65 19.04
C ALA A 611 30.55 -13.14 17.81
N SER A 612 30.80 -12.18 16.90
CA SER A 612 32.06 -11.93 16.16
C SER A 612 32.70 -13.05 15.33
N ASN A 613 32.86 -12.79 14.02
CA ASN A 613 34.10 -13.05 13.29
C ASN A 613 34.19 -12.17 12.03
N TYR A 614 34.72 -10.96 12.17
CA TYR A 614 35.41 -10.27 11.07
C TYR A 614 36.82 -9.96 11.56
N ARG A 615 37.84 -10.52 10.90
CA ARG A 615 39.24 -10.17 11.12
C ARG A 615 39.72 -9.24 10.00
N PRO A 616 40.57 -8.26 10.34
CA PRO A 616 41.03 -7.23 9.43
C PRO A 616 42.29 -7.66 8.67
N GLY A 617 42.45 -7.13 7.45
CA GLY A 617 43.78 -6.93 6.86
C GLY A 617 43.86 -7.17 5.35
N GLY A 618 44.31 -6.17 4.61
CA GLY A 618 44.97 -6.38 3.32
C GLY A 618 44.76 -5.28 2.28
N ASN A 619 45.55 -4.20 2.39
CA ASN A 619 45.79 -3.24 1.31
C ASN A 619 46.16 -3.94 -0.01
N GLY A 620 45.60 -3.47 -1.13
CA GLY A 620 46.06 -3.81 -2.47
C GLY A 620 45.47 -2.86 -3.51
N GLN A 621 46.34 -2.11 -4.16
CA GLN A 621 46.07 -0.96 -5.02
C GLN A 621 45.31 -1.28 -6.32
N LEU A 622 44.57 -0.27 -6.76
CA LEU A 622 44.12 0.03 -8.13
C LEU A 622 44.86 -0.68 -9.27
N ALA A 623 44.09 -1.31 -10.16
CA ALA A 623 44.40 -1.38 -11.58
C ALA A 623 43.10 -1.42 -12.38
N VAL A 624 42.69 -0.24 -12.86
CA VAL A 624 41.74 -0.10 -13.96
C VAL A 624 42.41 -0.69 -15.21
N ALA A 625 41.78 -1.69 -15.81
CA ALA A 625 42.12 -2.16 -17.15
C ALA A 625 40.89 -2.00 -18.04
N ASP A 626 40.96 -0.98 -18.89
CA ASP A 626 40.04 -0.68 -19.97
C ASP A 626 39.77 -1.91 -20.85
N THR A 627 38.49 -2.16 -21.13
CA THR A 627 38.08 -2.81 -22.38
C THR A 627 37.02 -1.96 -23.07
N HIS A 628 37.29 -1.71 -24.34
CA HIS A 628 36.67 -0.75 -25.24
C HIS A 628 35.27 -1.11 -25.74
N ALA A 629 34.49 -0.04 -26.02
CA ALA A 629 33.64 0.25 -27.19
C ALA A 629 32.49 -0.73 -27.54
N SER A 630 31.28 -0.29 -27.91
CA SER A 630 30.85 0.94 -28.57
C SER A 630 29.36 1.22 -28.35
N GLY A 631 29.00 2.44 -27.97
CA GLY A 631 27.66 3.02 -28.10
C GLY A 631 27.82 4.53 -28.02
N ALA A 632 27.31 5.28 -29.01
CA ALA A 632 27.62 6.70 -29.18
C ALA A 632 27.36 7.53 -27.91
N GLN A 633 28.20 8.52 -27.63
CA GLN A 633 27.96 9.48 -26.54
C GLN A 633 26.66 10.25 -26.84
N PRO A 634 25.71 10.33 -25.88
CA PRO A 634 24.49 11.09 -26.07
C PRO A 634 24.79 12.58 -26.28
N ASP A 635 23.94 13.28 -27.01
CA ASP A 635 24.08 14.71 -27.31
C ASP A 635 24.26 15.51 -26.02
N HIS A 636 25.33 16.31 -25.97
CA HIS A 636 25.65 17.11 -24.80
C HIS A 636 24.51 18.06 -24.41
N GLU A 637 23.78 18.62 -25.38
CA GLU A 637 22.65 19.52 -25.09
C GLU A 637 21.47 18.78 -24.44
N ILE A 638 21.27 17.50 -24.79
CA ILE A 638 20.21 16.66 -24.20
C ILE A 638 20.60 16.17 -22.81
N VAL A 639 21.86 15.76 -22.64
CA VAL A 639 22.40 15.33 -21.34
C VAL A 639 22.26 16.45 -20.31
N ASP A 640 22.58 17.68 -20.68
CA ASP A 640 22.48 18.83 -19.78
C ASP A 640 21.01 19.08 -19.36
N ILE A 641 20.06 19.03 -20.30
CA ILE A 641 18.62 19.17 -20.01
C ILE A 641 18.11 18.04 -19.10
N VAL A 642 18.55 16.80 -19.33
CA VAL A 642 18.23 15.64 -18.49
C VAL A 642 18.76 15.80 -17.08
N MET A 643 20.03 16.16 -16.96
CA MET A 643 20.65 16.40 -15.66
C MET A 643 19.95 17.55 -14.93
N ASP A 644 19.52 18.59 -15.64
CA ASP A 644 18.83 19.73 -15.02
C ASP A 644 17.40 19.38 -14.57
N ALA A 645 16.65 18.57 -15.33
CA ALA A 645 15.35 18.06 -14.89
C ALA A 645 15.48 17.13 -13.67
N ILE A 646 16.51 16.27 -13.66
CA ILE A 646 16.82 15.41 -12.52
C ILE A 646 17.24 16.26 -11.32
N ARG A 647 18.07 17.31 -11.51
CA ARG A 647 18.44 18.25 -10.44
C ARG A 647 17.23 19.02 -9.91
N ALA A 648 16.27 19.39 -10.75
CA ALA A 648 15.07 20.12 -10.32
C ALA A 648 14.22 19.30 -9.33
N VAL A 649 14.17 17.97 -9.49
CA VAL A 649 13.35 17.06 -8.68
C VAL A 649 14.16 16.36 -7.59
N ALA A 650 15.29 15.75 -7.94
CA ALA A 650 16.16 15.04 -7.01
C ALA A 650 17.05 15.96 -6.16
N GLN A 651 17.23 17.22 -6.59
CA GLN A 651 17.93 18.32 -5.89
C GLN A 651 19.28 17.87 -5.30
N GLU A 652 19.52 17.97 -3.98
CA GLU A 652 20.82 17.58 -3.40
C GLU A 652 21.31 16.16 -3.59
N ARG A 653 20.39 15.22 -3.86
CA ARG A 653 20.79 13.84 -4.17
C ARG A 653 21.54 13.81 -5.50
N ALA A 654 21.20 14.71 -6.42
CA ALA A 654 21.75 14.84 -7.77
C ALA A 654 23.05 15.68 -7.84
N LYS A 655 23.85 15.65 -6.77
CA LYS A 655 25.02 16.51 -6.56
C LYS A 655 26.23 16.18 -7.44
N GLN A 656 26.52 14.89 -7.52
CA GLN A 656 27.45 14.31 -8.47
C GLN A 656 26.58 13.52 -9.44
N LEU A 657 26.01 14.23 -10.41
CA LEU A 657 25.39 13.60 -11.57
C LEU A 657 26.46 13.47 -12.64
N ASP A 658 26.80 12.24 -12.93
CA ASP A 658 27.42 11.88 -14.19
C ASP A 658 26.43 11.06 -15.01
N LEU A 659 26.90 10.59 -16.16
CA LEU A 659 26.09 9.80 -17.06
C LEU A 659 25.67 8.44 -16.45
N GLU A 660 26.38 7.89 -15.47
CA GLU A 660 26.08 6.56 -14.88
C GLU A 660 25.24 6.62 -13.60
N THR A 661 24.95 7.81 -13.06
CA THR A 661 24.26 7.97 -11.77
C THR A 661 22.85 7.37 -11.80
N ASN A 662 22.52 6.44 -10.88
CA ASN A 662 21.23 5.76 -10.83
C ASN A 662 20.16 6.60 -10.10
N ILE A 663 19.16 7.10 -10.83
CA ILE A 663 18.12 8.00 -10.32
C ILE A 663 17.14 7.33 -9.35
N VAL A 664 17.12 6.00 -9.23
CA VAL A 664 16.20 5.27 -8.34
C VAL A 664 16.89 4.79 -7.08
N LEU A 665 18.06 4.16 -7.25
CA LEU A 665 18.80 3.54 -6.16
C LEU A 665 19.77 4.52 -5.49
N ASP A 666 20.52 5.30 -6.28
CA ASP A 666 21.52 6.23 -5.75
C ASP A 666 20.85 7.53 -5.28
N LEU A 667 19.80 7.95 -5.98
CA LEU A 667 19.04 9.16 -5.64
C LEU A 667 17.76 8.88 -4.82
N GLY A 668 17.43 7.62 -4.55
CA GLY A 668 16.27 7.25 -3.72
C GLY A 668 14.95 7.89 -4.16
N LEU A 669 14.71 8.03 -5.46
CA LEU A 669 13.51 8.69 -5.99
C LEU A 669 12.33 7.72 -6.03
N ASP A 670 11.21 8.16 -5.48
CA ASP A 670 9.96 7.39 -5.52
C ASP A 670 9.26 7.47 -6.89
N SER A 671 8.16 6.73 -7.05
CA SER A 671 7.42 6.66 -8.32
C SER A 671 6.78 7.99 -8.75
N LEU A 672 6.50 8.90 -7.81
CA LEU A 672 5.94 10.22 -8.10
C LEU A 672 7.03 11.20 -8.54
N GLU A 673 8.18 11.19 -7.86
CA GLU A 673 9.35 11.98 -8.21
C GLU A 673 9.89 11.60 -9.60
N ARG A 674 9.95 10.30 -9.93
CA ARG A 674 10.34 9.83 -11.27
C ARG A 674 9.37 10.28 -12.36
N MET A 675 8.07 10.30 -12.06
CA MET A 675 7.05 10.76 -12.99
C MET A 675 7.14 12.28 -13.21
N GLN A 676 7.53 13.05 -12.19
CA GLN A 676 7.78 14.49 -12.32
C GLN A 676 8.99 14.79 -13.22
N ILE A 677 10.08 14.02 -13.12
CA ILE A 677 11.25 14.15 -14.00
C ILE A 677 10.88 13.81 -15.45
N ALA A 678 10.20 12.67 -15.65
CA ALA A 678 9.74 12.26 -16.96
C ALA A 678 8.82 13.32 -17.58
N HIS A 679 7.83 13.80 -16.82
CA HIS A 679 6.91 14.83 -17.29
C HIS A 679 7.60 16.14 -17.67
N SER A 680 8.59 16.57 -16.88
CA SER A 680 9.40 17.76 -17.17
C SER A 680 10.17 17.62 -18.49
N LEU A 681 10.78 16.46 -18.73
CA LEU A 681 11.53 16.18 -19.96
C LEU A 681 10.62 16.04 -21.17
N GLU A 682 9.47 15.37 -21.03
CA GLU A 682 8.45 15.25 -22.07
C GLU A 682 7.88 16.61 -22.52
N GLN A 683 7.65 17.51 -21.56
CA GLN A 683 7.24 18.89 -21.86
C GLN A 683 8.34 19.67 -22.59
N THR A 684 9.60 19.49 -22.19
CA THR A 684 10.74 20.23 -22.76
C THR A 684 11.05 19.83 -24.21
N PHE A 685 10.87 18.54 -24.55
CA PHE A 685 11.17 17.99 -25.88
C PHE A 685 9.94 17.76 -26.78
N ASP A 686 8.76 18.24 -26.37
CA ASP A 686 7.48 18.12 -27.10
C ASP A 686 7.18 16.70 -27.62
N GLY A 687 7.33 15.72 -26.73
CA GLY A 687 7.12 14.30 -27.03
C GLY A 687 7.02 13.48 -25.75
N ARG A 688 6.70 12.18 -25.85
CA ARG A 688 6.58 11.28 -24.69
C ARG A 688 7.54 10.11 -24.77
N PHE A 689 8.08 9.69 -23.63
CA PHE A 689 8.85 8.45 -23.58
C PHE A 689 7.89 7.26 -23.75
N PRO A 690 8.26 6.21 -24.50
CA PRO A 690 7.49 4.98 -24.53
C PRO A 690 7.42 4.37 -23.11
N GLU A 691 6.26 3.85 -22.71
CA GLU A 691 5.98 3.53 -21.30
C GLU A 691 6.82 2.39 -20.71
N HIS A 692 7.32 1.49 -21.56
CA HIS A 692 8.25 0.42 -21.16
C HIS A 692 9.65 0.95 -20.83
N VAL A 693 9.99 2.17 -21.25
CA VAL A 693 11.31 2.75 -21.05
C VAL A 693 11.43 3.30 -19.63
N LEU A 694 10.39 3.96 -19.09
CA LEU A 694 10.41 4.63 -17.76
C LEU A 694 10.87 3.77 -16.56
N PRO A 695 10.51 2.47 -16.45
CA PRO A 695 11.03 1.58 -15.42
C PRO A 695 12.50 1.19 -15.65
N GLU A 696 12.95 1.18 -16.90
CA GLU A 696 14.25 0.71 -17.38
C GLU A 696 15.32 1.81 -17.39
N ILE A 697 14.91 3.07 -17.49
CA ILE A 697 15.79 4.23 -17.34
C ILE A 697 16.10 4.45 -15.88
N GLU A 698 17.18 3.82 -15.45
CA GLU A 698 17.67 3.94 -14.11
C GLU A 698 18.81 4.94 -14.03
N THR A 699 19.51 5.28 -15.12
CA THR A 699 20.64 6.22 -15.12
C THR A 699 20.46 7.43 -16.03
N VAL A 700 21.23 8.50 -15.78
CA VAL A 700 21.22 9.74 -16.57
C VAL A 700 21.53 9.51 -18.06
N ARG A 701 22.47 8.62 -18.37
CA ARG A 701 22.84 8.24 -19.75
C ARG A 701 21.68 7.59 -20.45
N GLU A 702 21.02 6.66 -19.78
CA GLU A 702 19.89 5.95 -20.35
C GLU A 702 18.73 6.93 -20.60
N VAL A 703 18.54 7.93 -19.73
CA VAL A 703 17.51 8.98 -19.92
C VAL A 703 17.87 9.86 -21.13
N ALA A 704 19.11 10.29 -21.26
CA ALA A 704 19.56 11.08 -22.41
C ALA A 704 19.51 10.29 -23.73
N ALA A 705 19.93 9.02 -23.72
CA ALA A 705 19.85 8.13 -24.88
C ALA A 705 18.38 7.83 -25.26
N ALA A 706 17.48 7.70 -24.28
CA ALA A 706 16.06 7.55 -24.52
C ALA A 706 15.45 8.81 -25.18
N ILE A 707 15.86 10.02 -24.78
CA ILE A 707 15.41 11.26 -25.43
C ILE A 707 15.89 11.32 -26.88
N GLU A 708 17.16 10.99 -27.14
CA GLU A 708 17.68 10.97 -28.51
C GLU A 708 16.98 9.94 -29.40
N ARG A 709 16.73 8.76 -28.85
CA ARG A 709 16.14 7.63 -29.55
C ARG A 709 14.65 7.82 -29.82
N TYR A 710 13.91 8.39 -28.88
CA TYR A 710 12.45 8.43 -28.92
C TYR A 710 11.84 9.83 -29.12
N LEU A 711 12.49 10.90 -28.65
CA LEU A 711 11.95 12.26 -28.75
C LEU A 711 12.59 13.09 -29.88
N GLY A 712 13.85 12.79 -30.21
CA GLY A 712 14.56 13.34 -31.37
C GLY A 712 15.13 14.75 -31.17
N LYS A 713 16.33 14.99 -31.72
CA LYS A 713 17.14 16.22 -31.47
C LYS A 713 16.55 17.56 -31.96
N LYS A 714 15.43 17.57 -32.69
CA LYS A 714 14.92 18.77 -33.41
C LYS A 714 13.68 19.44 -32.79
N ARG A 715 13.22 19.03 -31.61
CA ARG A 715 11.97 19.53 -30.97
C ARG A 715 12.16 20.11 -29.56
N ILE A 716 13.04 21.09 -29.38
CA ILE A 716 13.09 21.83 -28.09
C ILE A 716 12.04 22.94 -28.11
N ARG A 717 11.02 22.88 -27.24
CA ARG A 717 10.06 23.98 -27.01
C ARG A 717 10.70 25.06 -26.16
N ARG A 718 11.33 26.04 -26.82
CA ARG A 718 12.02 27.16 -26.16
C ARG A 718 11.06 28.12 -25.42
N ASP A 719 9.77 27.95 -25.64
CA ASP A 719 8.63 28.69 -25.10
C ASP A 719 8.15 28.20 -23.72
N LEU A 720 8.64 27.05 -23.23
CA LEU A 720 8.33 26.50 -21.90
C LEU A 720 9.50 26.59 -20.90
N VAL A 721 10.57 27.27 -21.28
CA VAL A 721 11.55 27.78 -20.31
C VAL A 721 10.85 28.87 -19.49
N PRO A 722 10.97 28.91 -18.14
CA PRO A 722 10.05 29.66 -17.29
C PRO A 722 9.97 31.12 -17.71
N THR A 723 8.83 31.50 -18.27
CA THR A 723 8.47 32.90 -18.45
C THR A 723 7.09 33.13 -17.85
N GLU A 724 7.02 34.25 -17.15
CA GLU A 724 6.05 34.61 -16.14
C GLU A 724 4.56 34.55 -16.57
N THR A 725 3.73 34.08 -15.63
CA THR A 725 2.32 34.46 -15.39
C THR A 725 1.25 34.16 -16.44
N GLY A 726 0.21 33.41 -16.03
CA GLY A 726 -1.05 33.37 -16.76
C GLY A 726 -2.09 32.34 -16.31
N LEU A 727 -2.65 32.48 -15.10
CA LEU A 727 -3.91 31.80 -14.72
C LEU A 727 -5.06 32.38 -15.56
N LYS A 728 -5.84 31.53 -16.25
CA LYS A 728 -7.14 31.91 -16.86
C LYS A 728 -8.30 31.56 -15.92
N PRO A 729 -9.44 32.29 -15.98
CA PRO A 729 -10.48 32.25 -14.96
C PRO A 729 -11.37 31.00 -15.09
N ALA A 730 -11.75 30.43 -13.93
CA ALA A 730 -12.61 29.25 -13.82
C ALA A 730 -14.07 29.54 -14.22
N ASP A 731 -14.66 28.65 -15.01
CA ASP A 731 -16.08 28.66 -15.34
C ASP A 731 -16.92 28.10 -14.17
N SER A 732 -18.13 28.64 -14.00
CA SER A 732 -18.89 28.62 -12.75
C SER A 732 -19.47 27.24 -12.36
N ARG A 733 -18.75 26.48 -11.53
CA ARG A 733 -19.35 25.42 -10.68
C ARG A 733 -20.39 26.06 -9.74
N LYS A 734 -21.56 25.43 -9.61
CA LYS A 734 -22.56 25.81 -8.61
C LYS A 734 -22.01 25.46 -7.23
N VAL A 735 -21.98 26.44 -6.32
CA VAL A 735 -21.49 26.27 -4.95
C VAL A 735 -22.55 25.51 -4.15
N GLU A 736 -22.25 24.27 -3.77
CA GLU A 736 -23.17 23.39 -3.03
C GLU A 736 -23.11 23.69 -1.53
N GLU A 737 -24.13 23.30 -0.76
CA GLU A 737 -24.17 23.63 0.69
C GLU A 737 -22.94 23.14 1.45
N GLU A 738 -22.37 21.99 1.06
CA GLU A 738 -21.13 21.47 1.62
C GLU A 738 -19.89 22.32 1.30
N ASP A 739 -19.93 23.20 0.30
CA ASP A 739 -18.81 24.09 -0.05
C ASP A 739 -18.69 25.31 0.86
N TYR A 740 -19.74 25.66 1.62
CA TYR A 740 -19.77 26.89 2.41
C TYR A 740 -20.44 26.77 3.78
N ARG A 741 -21.14 25.67 4.08
CA ARG A 741 -21.72 25.44 5.41
C ARG A 741 -20.86 24.48 6.21
N PHE A 742 -20.24 25.00 7.27
CA PHE A 742 -19.38 24.20 8.16
C PHE A 742 -20.07 22.97 8.74
N ASP A 743 -21.37 23.03 9.03
CA ASP A 743 -22.14 21.88 9.55
C ASP A 743 -22.43 20.81 8.49
N GLN A 744 -22.28 21.17 7.22
CA GLN A 744 -22.48 20.29 6.07
C GLN A 744 -21.15 19.79 5.49
N LEU A 745 -20.03 20.38 5.89
CA LEU A 745 -18.69 19.94 5.52
C LEU A 745 -18.53 18.43 5.81
N PRO A 746 -18.07 17.64 4.83
CA PRO A 746 -17.76 16.22 5.04
C PRO A 746 -16.86 16.00 6.25
N GLU A 747 -15.89 16.90 6.49
CA GLU A 747 -14.95 16.90 7.60
C GLU A 747 -15.65 17.09 8.94
N TYR A 748 -16.57 18.05 9.05
CA TYR A 748 -17.30 18.33 10.28
C TYR A 748 -18.28 17.20 10.64
N ARG A 749 -18.98 16.65 9.63
CA ARG A 749 -19.87 15.50 9.82
C ARG A 749 -19.11 14.24 10.21
N ARG A 750 -17.86 14.09 9.75
CA ARG A 750 -16.93 13.03 10.17
C ARG A 750 -16.53 13.23 11.63
N LEU A 751 -16.08 14.44 12.01
CA LEU A 751 -15.78 14.79 13.41
C LEU A 751 -16.95 14.46 14.35
N LYS A 752 -18.18 14.78 13.96
CA LYS A 752 -19.38 14.49 14.76
C LYS A 752 -19.66 13.00 14.91
N ARG A 753 -19.41 12.19 13.88
CA ARG A 753 -19.50 10.73 13.97
C ARG A 753 -18.43 10.16 14.91
N THR A 754 -17.19 10.64 14.83
CA THR A 754 -16.11 10.24 15.76
C THR A 754 -16.44 10.61 17.21
N GLN A 755 -16.97 11.81 17.46
CA GLN A 755 -17.42 12.21 18.81
C GLN A 755 -18.51 11.26 19.36
N ALA A 756 -19.51 10.90 18.53
CA ALA A 756 -20.56 9.97 18.92
C ALA A 756 -20.03 8.54 19.17
N GLN A 757 -19.01 8.10 18.44
CA GLN A 757 -18.36 6.80 18.67
C GLN A 757 -17.60 6.75 20.00
N PHE A 758 -16.91 7.84 20.39
CA PHE A 758 -16.25 7.93 21.70
C PHE A 758 -17.26 7.83 22.85
N GLU A 759 -18.40 8.53 22.76
CA GLU A 759 -19.47 8.46 23.76
C GLU A 759 -20.01 7.04 23.97
N LEU A 760 -20.00 6.19 22.94
CA LEU A 760 -20.45 4.80 23.01
C LEU A 760 -19.49 3.86 23.75
N THR A 761 -18.24 4.26 24.02
CA THR A 761 -17.26 3.44 24.76
C THR A 761 -17.47 3.45 26.27
N GLY A 762 -18.32 4.34 26.79
CA GLY A 762 -18.54 4.54 28.22
C GLY A 762 -17.41 5.28 28.93
N VAL A 763 -16.27 5.51 28.26
CA VAL A 763 -15.17 6.34 28.75
C VAL A 763 -15.44 7.80 28.32
N PRO A 764 -15.45 8.76 29.25
CA PRO A 764 -15.63 10.17 28.92
C PRO A 764 -14.57 10.63 27.91
N ASN A 765 -14.95 11.53 27.00
CA ASN A 765 -13.99 12.15 26.08
C ASN A 765 -12.86 12.82 26.89
N PRO A 766 -11.61 12.36 26.78
CA PRO A 766 -10.50 12.92 27.57
C PRO A 766 -10.09 14.32 27.10
N TYR A 767 -10.54 14.72 25.90
CA TYR A 767 -10.26 16.03 25.32
C TYR A 767 -11.26 17.08 25.81
N PHE A 768 -10.76 18.30 26.06
CA PHE A 768 -11.54 19.45 26.54
C PHE A 768 -12.12 19.31 27.96
N SER A 769 -11.52 18.48 28.83
CA SER A 769 -11.82 18.44 30.26
C SER A 769 -11.74 19.82 30.91
N VAL A 770 -12.74 20.17 31.72
CA VAL A 770 -12.86 21.49 32.33
C VAL A 770 -12.09 21.53 33.66
N HIS A 771 -11.04 22.34 33.72
CA HIS A 771 -10.28 22.59 34.94
C HIS A 771 -10.79 23.85 35.65
N GLU A 772 -11.22 23.72 36.91
CA GLU A 772 -11.88 24.78 37.69
C GLU A 772 -10.91 25.67 38.49
N GLY A 773 -9.68 25.84 38.04
CA GLY A 773 -8.70 26.67 38.74
C GLY A 773 -7.26 26.53 38.23
N THR A 774 -6.31 27.00 39.03
CA THR A 774 -4.88 26.85 38.72
C THR A 774 -4.47 25.38 38.74
N VAL A 775 -3.81 24.92 37.69
CA VAL A 775 -3.25 23.57 37.59
C VAL A 775 -1.78 23.57 38.04
N ARG A 776 -1.48 22.89 39.15
CA ARG A 776 -0.13 22.70 39.69
C ARG A 776 0.17 21.19 39.83
N ASP A 777 0.66 20.77 40.99
CA ASP A 777 0.68 19.39 41.45
C ASP A 777 -0.72 18.77 41.54
N THR A 778 -1.74 19.62 41.74
CA THR A 778 -3.15 19.26 41.80
C THR A 778 -4.00 20.09 40.83
N THR A 779 -5.24 19.62 40.62
CA THR A 779 -6.26 20.32 39.83
C THR A 779 -7.66 19.95 40.28
N ILE A 780 -8.66 20.76 39.93
CA ILE A 780 -10.08 20.49 40.19
C ILE A 780 -10.77 20.24 38.85
N ILE A 781 -11.37 19.06 38.67
CA ILE A 781 -12.18 18.68 37.51
C ILE A 781 -13.49 18.10 38.03
N ASP A 782 -14.62 18.61 37.52
CA ASP A 782 -15.98 18.25 37.96
C ASP A 782 -16.14 18.34 39.50
N GLY A 783 -15.65 19.43 40.10
CA GLY A 783 -15.66 19.67 41.54
C GLY A 783 -14.77 18.72 42.39
N ARG A 784 -14.00 17.82 41.77
CA ARG A 784 -13.11 16.87 42.45
C ARG A 784 -11.65 17.30 42.35
N GLU A 785 -10.95 17.33 43.48
CA GLU A 785 -9.50 17.54 43.50
C GLU A 785 -8.75 16.25 43.07
N LEU A 786 -7.80 16.40 42.15
CA LEU A 786 -6.99 15.32 41.56
C LEU A 786 -5.51 15.73 41.55
N ILE A 787 -4.60 14.79 41.73
CA ILE A 787 -3.17 14.96 41.48
C ILE A 787 -2.97 15.10 39.96
N SER A 788 -2.31 16.14 39.49
CA SER A 788 -2.20 16.46 38.07
C SER A 788 -0.80 16.19 37.53
N PHE A 789 -0.72 15.38 36.48
CA PHE A 789 0.46 15.19 35.63
C PHE A 789 0.20 15.60 34.17
N ALA A 790 -0.95 16.24 33.91
CA ALA A 790 -1.38 16.68 32.58
C ALA A 790 -0.99 18.13 32.25
N SER A 791 -0.14 18.75 33.05
CA SER A 791 0.21 20.18 32.95
C SER A 791 1.69 20.37 32.68
N TYR A 792 2.00 21.29 31.78
CA TYR A 792 3.37 21.70 31.48
C TYR A 792 3.92 22.75 32.46
N ASN A 793 3.26 22.98 33.59
CA ASN A 793 3.64 23.95 34.62
C ASN A 793 4.83 23.45 35.47
N TYR A 794 5.92 23.03 34.83
CA TYR A 794 7.04 22.30 35.44
C TYR A 794 7.58 22.90 36.74
N LEU A 795 7.58 24.23 36.85
CA LEU A 795 8.16 24.96 37.98
C LEU A 795 7.11 25.64 38.88
N GLY A 796 5.84 25.32 38.68
CA GLY A 796 4.73 25.89 39.45
C GLY A 796 4.55 27.41 39.26
N MET A 797 5.00 27.96 38.12
CA MET A 797 4.96 29.40 37.84
C MET A 797 3.54 29.89 37.52
N SER A 798 2.75 29.09 36.81
CA SER A 798 1.33 29.36 36.64
C SER A 798 0.64 29.17 38.00
N GLY A 799 0.24 30.28 38.62
CA GLY A 799 -0.31 30.33 39.98
C GLY A 799 0.68 30.70 41.09
N ASP A 800 1.93 31.01 40.76
CA ASP A 800 2.85 31.59 41.74
C ASP A 800 2.35 33.00 42.14
N PRO A 801 2.31 33.35 43.45
CA PRO A 801 1.81 34.65 43.90
C PRO A 801 2.58 35.84 43.32
N VAL A 802 3.89 35.71 43.12
CA VAL A 802 4.75 36.79 42.58
C VAL A 802 4.45 37.00 41.10
N VAL A 803 4.35 35.91 40.34
CA VAL A 803 4.02 35.92 38.92
C VAL A 803 2.62 36.50 38.69
N THR A 804 1.65 36.06 39.50
CA THR A 804 0.25 36.54 39.43
C THR A 804 0.17 38.03 39.74
N ALA A 805 0.84 38.50 40.80
CA ALA A 805 0.86 39.91 41.17
C ALA A 805 1.49 40.79 40.08
N ALA A 806 2.55 40.30 39.42
CA ALA A 806 3.17 41.00 38.29
C ALA A 806 2.22 41.15 37.10
N ALA A 807 1.49 40.09 36.74
CA ALA A 807 0.48 40.12 35.68
C ALA A 807 -0.66 41.11 35.99
N VAL A 808 -1.19 41.10 37.21
CA VAL A 808 -2.24 42.04 37.66
C VAL A 808 -1.75 43.48 37.60
N LYS A 809 -0.55 43.75 38.09
CA LYS A 809 0.06 45.09 38.03
C LYS A 809 0.21 45.55 36.58
N ALA A 810 0.70 44.70 35.69
CA ALA A 810 0.86 45.04 34.29
C ALA A 810 -0.47 45.30 33.57
N ALA A 811 -1.55 44.58 33.93
CA ALA A 811 -2.89 44.86 33.43
C ALA A 811 -3.35 46.29 33.80
N GLN A 812 -3.05 46.73 35.01
CA GLN A 812 -3.40 48.06 35.52
C GLN A 812 -2.54 49.17 34.87
N GLU A 813 -1.25 48.90 34.67
CA GLU A 813 -0.28 49.90 34.18
C GLU A 813 -0.30 50.05 32.65
N TYR A 814 -0.36 48.94 31.92
CA TYR A 814 -0.18 48.88 30.46
C TYR A 814 -1.43 48.47 29.69
N GLY A 815 -2.48 48.04 30.39
CA GLY A 815 -3.70 47.47 29.81
C GLY A 815 -3.58 45.97 29.52
N THR A 816 -4.67 45.38 29.01
CA THR A 816 -4.78 43.94 28.70
C THR A 816 -4.34 43.56 27.29
N SER A 817 -4.07 44.54 26.43
CA SER A 817 -3.74 44.33 25.01
C SER A 817 -2.66 45.31 24.55
N VAL A 818 -1.93 44.93 23.50
CA VAL A 818 -1.04 45.83 22.74
C VAL A 818 -1.73 46.50 21.56
N SER A 819 -2.98 46.12 21.27
CA SER A 819 -3.92 46.74 20.32
C SER A 819 -3.53 46.74 18.84
N ALA A 820 -2.31 46.35 18.45
CA ALA A 820 -1.91 46.03 17.08
C ALA A 820 -0.56 45.29 17.04
N SER A 821 -0.02 45.08 15.83
CA SER A 821 1.36 44.68 15.63
C SER A 821 2.33 45.74 16.18
N ARG A 822 3.41 45.28 16.81
CA ARG A 822 4.43 46.16 17.40
C ARG A 822 5.17 47.00 16.37
N LEU A 823 5.23 46.55 15.12
CA LEU A 823 5.84 47.32 14.03
C LEU A 823 5.00 48.56 13.69
N VAL A 824 3.67 48.45 13.80
CA VAL A 824 2.73 49.52 13.37
C VAL A 824 2.36 50.44 14.54
N SER A 825 2.07 49.90 15.72
CA SER A 825 1.64 50.69 16.89
C SER A 825 2.75 51.02 17.87
N GLY A 826 3.98 50.57 17.61
CA GLY A 826 5.09 50.64 18.55
C GLY A 826 5.02 49.54 19.63
N GLU A 827 6.11 49.42 20.39
CA GLU A 827 6.26 48.44 21.48
C GLU A 827 6.26 49.10 22.87
N LYS A 828 5.90 48.34 23.90
CA LYS A 828 5.96 48.82 25.29
C LYS A 828 7.32 48.47 25.89
N THR A 829 7.75 49.24 26.90
CA THR A 829 9.03 49.04 27.61
C THR A 829 9.19 47.61 28.13
N ILE A 830 8.12 47.03 28.67
CA ILE A 830 8.10 45.68 29.23
C ILE A 830 8.40 44.58 28.19
N HIS A 831 8.11 44.79 26.90
CA HIS A 831 8.46 43.81 25.86
C HIS A 831 9.96 43.75 25.61
N ARG A 832 10.62 44.90 25.60
CA ARG A 832 12.09 44.99 25.47
C ARG A 832 12.79 44.38 26.68
N GLU A 833 12.25 44.61 27.87
CA GLU A 833 12.74 44.00 29.10
C GLU A 833 12.69 42.47 29.03
N LEU A 834 11.57 41.90 28.56
CA LEU A 834 11.47 40.45 28.38
C LEU A 834 12.44 39.92 27.32
N GLU A 835 12.52 40.56 26.15
CA GLU A 835 13.43 40.15 25.07
C GLU A 835 14.89 40.18 25.52
N GLN A 836 15.30 41.24 26.22
CA GLN A 836 16.64 41.33 26.79
C GLN A 836 16.87 40.24 27.85
N GLY A 837 15.91 40.05 28.76
CA GLY A 837 16.01 39.03 29.80
C GLY A 837 16.14 37.61 29.25
N LEU A 838 15.42 37.29 28.17
CA LEU A 838 15.49 36.00 27.49
C LEU A 838 16.81 35.81 26.76
N ALA A 839 17.31 36.84 26.06
CA ALA A 839 18.62 36.79 25.40
C ALA A 839 19.73 36.52 26.42
N GLU A 840 19.74 37.25 27.54
CA GLU A 840 20.67 37.04 28.65
C GLU A 840 20.53 35.65 29.28
N TRP A 841 19.30 35.13 29.39
CA TRP A 841 19.03 33.82 29.99
C TRP A 841 19.56 32.66 29.14
N VAL A 842 19.32 32.71 27.84
CA VAL A 842 19.80 31.71 26.87
C VAL A 842 21.31 31.87 26.60
N GLY A 843 21.85 33.08 26.80
CA GLY A 843 23.24 33.42 26.44
C GLY A 843 23.39 33.83 24.96
N ALA A 844 22.30 34.29 24.33
CA ALA A 844 22.29 34.80 22.97
C ALA A 844 22.47 36.33 22.94
N GLU A 845 22.69 36.91 21.75
CA GLU A 845 22.90 38.37 21.61
C GLU A 845 21.59 39.16 21.73
N ALA A 846 20.52 38.64 21.14
CA ALA A 846 19.20 39.27 21.14
C ALA A 846 18.10 38.22 21.12
N ALA A 847 16.86 38.64 21.43
CA ALA A 847 15.67 37.82 21.28
C ALA A 847 14.48 38.63 20.74
N ILE A 848 13.50 37.91 20.19
CA ILE A 848 12.20 38.43 19.77
C ILE A 848 11.11 37.55 20.35
N VAL A 849 10.05 38.16 20.89
CA VAL A 849 8.88 37.42 21.42
C VAL A 849 7.68 37.51 20.50
N MET A 850 6.98 36.39 20.36
CA MET A 850 5.78 36.20 19.53
C MET A 850 4.66 35.55 20.35
N ILE A 851 3.44 35.52 19.81
CA ILE A 851 2.23 35.17 20.57
C ILE A 851 2.09 33.69 20.95
N GLY A 852 2.66 32.76 20.19
CA GLY A 852 2.51 31.33 20.48
C GLY A 852 3.74 30.53 20.07
N GLY A 853 4.13 29.57 20.91
CA GLY A 853 5.28 28.70 20.63
C GLY A 853 5.15 27.93 19.31
N HIS A 854 3.99 27.33 19.04
CA HIS A 854 3.74 26.63 17.77
C HIS A 854 3.95 27.55 16.56
N SER A 855 3.25 28.69 16.54
CA SER A 855 3.36 29.69 15.47
C SER A 855 4.76 30.30 15.35
N THR A 856 5.57 30.30 16.41
CA THR A 856 6.96 30.76 16.37
C THR A 856 7.84 29.88 15.47
N ASN A 857 7.71 28.55 15.55
CA ASN A 857 8.38 27.65 14.60
C ASN A 857 7.86 27.83 13.17
N GLU A 858 6.53 27.84 12.98
CA GLU A 858 5.92 28.01 11.66
C GLU A 858 6.37 29.29 10.97
N THR A 859 6.30 30.43 11.67
CA THR A 859 6.67 31.72 11.09
C THR A 859 8.16 31.89 10.93
N THR A 860 9.01 31.25 11.76
CA THR A 860 10.45 31.45 11.71
C THR A 860 11.06 30.57 10.62
N ILE A 861 10.70 29.28 10.59
CA ILE A 861 11.17 28.34 9.56
C ILE A 861 10.57 28.73 8.21
N GLY A 862 9.25 28.97 8.14
CA GLY A 862 8.55 29.39 6.93
C GLY A 862 9.06 30.69 6.30
N HIS A 863 9.81 31.50 7.07
CA HIS A 863 10.32 32.79 6.64
C HIS A 863 11.83 32.82 6.37
N LEU A 864 12.64 32.08 7.14
CA LEU A 864 14.10 32.10 7.01
C LEU A 864 14.63 31.25 5.87
N VAL A 865 13.93 30.16 5.57
CA VAL A 865 14.28 29.22 4.51
C VAL A 865 13.14 29.12 3.51
N GLY A 866 13.46 28.72 2.28
CA GLY A 866 12.46 28.52 1.24
C GLY A 866 13.00 27.71 0.07
N PRO A 867 12.36 27.78 -1.13
CA PRO A 867 12.83 27.05 -2.30
C PRO A 867 14.32 27.29 -2.57
N GLY A 868 15.09 26.21 -2.69
CA GLY A 868 16.56 26.25 -2.84
C GLY A 868 17.37 26.14 -1.55
N ASP A 869 16.71 26.07 -0.40
CA ASP A 869 17.29 25.71 0.91
C ASP A 869 16.85 24.29 1.34
N LEU A 870 17.51 23.70 2.34
CA LEU A 870 17.16 22.41 2.94
C LEU A 870 16.98 22.48 4.44
N ILE A 871 16.00 21.72 4.91
CA ILE A 871 15.74 21.48 6.32
C ILE A 871 16.05 20.01 6.62
N LEU A 872 17.03 19.80 7.48
CA LEU A 872 17.33 18.51 8.09
C LEU A 872 16.79 18.54 9.51
N HIS A 873 15.89 17.62 9.86
CA HIS A 873 15.33 17.60 11.21
C HIS A 873 15.24 16.18 11.74
N ASP A 874 15.21 16.05 13.06
CA ASP A 874 15.07 14.76 13.72
C ASP A 874 13.72 14.10 13.37
N ALA A 875 13.69 12.78 13.17
CA ALA A 875 12.50 12.03 12.82
C ALA A 875 11.32 12.21 13.81
N LEU A 876 11.61 12.46 15.10
CA LEU A 876 10.60 12.68 16.13
C LEU A 876 10.34 14.16 16.45
N SER A 877 10.81 15.07 15.60
CA SER A 877 10.60 16.52 15.77
C SER A 877 9.11 16.89 15.92
N HIS A 878 8.85 17.88 16.76
CA HIS A 878 7.54 18.48 16.99
C HIS A 878 6.84 18.84 15.69
N ASN A 879 5.51 18.67 15.68
CA ASN A 879 4.69 19.02 14.54
C ASN A 879 4.90 20.48 14.08
N SER A 880 5.15 21.42 14.99
CA SER A 880 5.39 22.83 14.63
C SER A 880 6.64 23.04 13.74
N ILE A 881 7.68 22.22 13.92
CA ILE A 881 8.87 22.22 13.07
C ILE A 881 8.51 21.69 11.67
N VAL A 882 7.74 20.61 11.63
CA VAL A 882 7.30 19.97 10.37
C VAL A 882 6.39 20.90 9.56
N GLN A 883 5.41 21.53 10.21
CA GLN A 883 4.53 22.51 9.55
C GLN A 883 5.32 23.72 9.06
N GLY A 884 6.25 24.25 9.86
CA GLY A 884 7.14 25.31 9.42
C GLY A 884 7.97 24.93 8.20
N ALA A 885 8.46 23.68 8.14
CA ALA A 885 9.17 23.17 6.98
C ALA A 885 8.28 23.06 5.74
N ILE A 886 7.05 22.56 5.86
CA ILE A 886 6.10 22.46 4.75
C ILE A 886 5.75 23.86 4.22
N LEU A 887 5.41 24.80 5.11
CA LEU A 887 5.02 26.17 4.75
C LEU A 887 6.17 26.96 4.11
N SER A 888 7.42 26.61 4.41
CA SER A 888 8.59 27.26 3.81
C SER A 888 8.74 26.98 2.31
N GLY A 889 8.26 25.84 1.83
CA GLY A 889 8.56 25.34 0.48
C GLY A 889 10.04 24.95 0.27
N ALA A 890 10.87 24.96 1.32
CA ALA A 890 12.21 24.41 1.30
C ALA A 890 12.15 22.87 1.25
N ARG A 891 13.21 22.24 0.74
CA ARG A 891 13.26 20.79 0.75
C ARG A 891 13.41 20.29 2.20
N ARG A 892 12.64 19.26 2.58
CA ARG A 892 12.69 18.63 3.90
C ARG A 892 13.27 17.21 3.79
N ARG A 893 14.16 16.83 4.70
CA ARG A 893 14.62 15.44 4.87
C ARG A 893 14.77 15.12 6.37
N PRO A 894 14.02 14.14 6.91
CA PRO A 894 14.26 13.67 8.26
C PRO A 894 15.56 12.84 8.34
N PHE A 895 16.23 12.86 9.49
CA PHE A 895 17.26 11.88 9.86
C PHE A 895 16.79 11.03 11.04
N PRO A 896 17.29 9.79 11.22
CA PRO A 896 16.90 8.92 12.33
C PRO A 896 17.04 9.58 13.69
N HIS A 897 16.15 9.22 14.61
CA HIS A 897 16.04 9.88 15.91
C HIS A 897 17.35 9.85 16.71
N ASN A 898 17.80 11.01 17.18
CA ASN A 898 19.03 11.23 17.94
C ASN A 898 20.33 10.71 17.27
N ASP A 899 20.30 10.50 15.95
CA ASP A 899 21.42 9.97 15.17
C ASP A 899 22.20 11.10 14.48
N TRP A 900 23.15 11.70 15.22
CA TRP A 900 24.01 12.75 14.68
C TRP A 900 24.97 12.22 13.60
N GLN A 901 25.30 10.93 13.60
CA GLN A 901 26.14 10.30 12.59
C GLN A 901 25.41 10.24 11.24
N ALA A 902 24.13 9.88 11.24
CA ALA A 902 23.29 9.93 10.06
C ALA A 902 23.13 11.37 9.56
N LEU A 903 22.93 12.35 10.45
CA LEU A 903 22.92 13.76 10.08
C LEU A 903 24.25 14.18 9.42
N GLU A 904 25.39 13.82 10.01
CA GLU A 904 26.71 14.14 9.47
C GLU A 904 26.92 13.52 8.10
N ALA A 905 26.53 12.25 7.91
CA ALA A 905 26.61 11.58 6.62
C ALA A 905 25.81 12.34 5.54
N VAL A 906 24.60 12.79 5.88
CA VAL A 906 23.78 13.63 4.99
C VAL A 906 24.46 14.96 4.73
N LEU A 907 24.93 15.69 5.75
CA LEU A 907 25.59 16.99 5.55
C LEU A 907 26.91 16.90 4.78
N ALA A 908 27.67 15.82 4.93
CA ALA A 908 28.91 15.58 4.20
C ALA A 908 28.64 15.39 2.71
N GLU A 909 27.62 14.61 2.37
CA GLU A 909 27.19 14.40 1.01
C GLU A 909 26.57 15.69 0.45
N THR A 910 25.70 16.34 1.22
CA THR A 910 24.73 17.26 0.67
C THR A 910 24.99 18.74 0.95
N ARG A 911 25.81 19.18 1.92
CA ARG A 911 25.97 20.63 2.23
C ARG A 911 26.11 21.64 1.07
N ALA A 912 26.98 21.36 0.10
CA ALA A 912 27.32 22.28 -0.99
C ALA A 912 26.23 22.60 -2.04
N SER A 913 25.06 21.94 -2.06
CA SER A 913 24.08 22.16 -3.16
C SER A 913 22.84 22.94 -2.77
N TYR A 914 22.69 23.29 -1.50
CA TYR A 914 21.69 24.23 -1.06
C TYR A 914 22.34 25.52 -0.59
N ARG A 915 21.62 26.60 -0.89
CA ARG A 915 22.00 27.95 -0.50
C ARG A 915 22.13 28.04 1.03
N ARG A 916 21.16 27.50 1.76
CA ARG A 916 21.17 27.36 3.22
C ARG A 916 20.75 25.95 3.62
N ILE A 917 21.31 25.46 4.72
CA ILE A 917 20.80 24.28 5.40
C ILE A 917 20.48 24.65 6.83
N LEU A 918 19.25 24.34 7.24
CA LEU A 918 18.77 24.45 8.60
C LEU A 918 18.66 23.05 9.21
N VAL A 919 19.50 22.76 10.20
CA VAL A 919 19.38 21.59 11.06
C VAL A 919 18.46 21.94 12.21
N VAL A 920 17.45 21.13 12.49
CA VAL A 920 16.50 21.35 13.60
C VAL A 920 16.46 20.12 14.51
N ILE A 921 16.68 20.35 15.81
CA ILE A 921 16.56 19.34 16.88
C ILE A 921 15.78 19.93 18.07
N GLU A 922 15.30 19.07 18.97
CA GLU A 922 14.68 19.49 20.23
C GLU A 922 15.66 19.40 21.40
N GLY A 923 15.51 20.25 22.41
CA GLY A 923 16.31 20.17 23.64
C GLY A 923 15.83 19.08 24.60
N VAL A 924 14.53 18.75 24.61
CA VAL A 924 13.94 17.55 25.23
C VAL A 924 12.78 17.14 24.35
N TYR A 925 12.78 15.89 23.88
CA TYR A 925 11.69 15.38 23.03
C TYR A 925 10.45 15.12 23.87
N SER A 926 9.32 15.71 23.45
CA SER A 926 8.12 15.69 24.27
C SER A 926 7.46 14.32 24.43
N MET A 927 7.72 13.37 23.52
CA MET A 927 7.07 12.06 23.54
C MET A 927 7.83 11.07 24.41
N ASP A 928 9.16 11.07 24.32
CA ASP A 928 10.04 10.04 24.90
C ASP A 928 10.78 10.55 26.14
N GLY A 929 10.90 11.87 26.30
CA GLY A 929 11.56 12.47 27.46
C GLY A 929 13.07 12.28 27.47
N ASP A 930 13.66 12.01 26.31
CA ASP A 930 15.08 11.97 26.04
C ASP A 930 15.54 13.29 25.37
N TYR A 931 16.82 13.39 25.04
CA TYR A 931 17.45 14.60 24.51
C TYR A 931 18.72 14.29 23.71
N PRO A 932 19.08 15.13 22.72
CA PRO A 932 20.24 14.91 21.86
C PRO A 932 21.58 15.26 22.52
N ASP A 933 22.68 14.71 22.01
CA ASP A 933 24.05 15.14 22.33
C ASP A 933 24.39 16.47 21.62
N LEU A 934 23.89 17.59 22.17
CA LEU A 934 24.00 18.93 21.57
C LEU A 934 25.44 19.32 21.14
N PRO A 935 26.51 19.08 21.93
CA PRO A 935 27.88 19.34 21.51
C PRO A 935 28.25 18.73 20.15
N ARG A 936 27.75 17.52 19.84
CA ARG A 936 28.00 16.87 18.54
C ARG A 936 27.30 17.60 17.40
N PHE A 937 26.05 17.98 17.57
CA PHE A 937 25.33 18.75 16.55
C PHE A 937 25.98 20.11 16.28
N ILE A 938 26.54 20.77 17.31
CA ILE A 938 27.30 22.03 17.16
C ILE A 938 28.62 21.80 16.41
N GLU A 939 29.35 20.73 16.75
CA GLU A 939 30.56 20.35 16.04
C GLU A 939 30.28 20.15 14.55
N ILE A 940 29.23 19.40 14.23
CA ILE A 940 28.81 19.07 12.87
C ILE A 940 28.34 20.33 12.12
N LYS A 941 27.47 21.16 12.71
CA LYS A 941 26.97 22.36 12.02
C LYS A 941 28.08 23.36 11.73
N ASN A 942 29.06 23.51 12.62
CA ASN A 942 30.23 24.37 12.40
C ASN A 942 31.13 23.81 11.29
N ARG A 943 31.41 22.50 11.33
CA ARG A 943 32.19 21.79 10.31
C ARG A 943 31.58 21.95 8.92
N HIS A 944 30.26 21.79 8.83
CA HIS A 944 29.52 21.86 7.57
C HIS A 944 28.94 23.25 7.27
N LYS A 945 29.19 24.27 8.10
CA LYS A 945 28.66 25.64 7.89
C LYS A 945 27.13 25.65 7.67
N ALA A 946 26.39 24.88 8.44
CA ALA A 946 24.93 24.86 8.45
C ALA A 946 24.41 25.68 9.64
N TRP A 947 23.15 26.11 9.58
CA TRP A 947 22.47 26.68 10.75
C TRP A 947 21.94 25.55 11.62
N LEU A 948 22.04 25.73 12.93
CA LEU A 948 21.41 24.87 13.91
C LEU A 948 20.32 25.64 14.65
N MET A 949 19.13 25.07 14.62
CA MET A 949 17.99 25.48 15.43
C MET A 949 17.71 24.44 16.51
N VAL A 950 17.66 24.89 17.75
CA VAL A 950 17.29 24.05 18.89
C VAL A 950 15.94 24.53 19.43
N ASP A 951 14.95 23.66 19.39
CA ASP A 951 13.64 23.88 20.02
C ASP A 951 13.73 23.50 21.51
N GLU A 952 13.90 24.51 22.35
CA GLU A 952 14.01 24.43 23.79
C GLU A 952 12.65 24.30 24.50
N ALA A 953 11.56 24.01 23.79
CA ALA A 953 10.23 24.11 24.37
C ALA A 953 9.97 23.24 25.60
N HIS A 954 10.68 22.11 25.79
CA HIS A 954 10.58 21.27 26.99
C HIS A 954 11.82 21.28 27.88
N SER A 955 12.95 21.80 27.40
CA SER A 955 14.22 21.87 28.12
C SER A 955 14.44 23.20 28.85
N ILE A 956 13.94 24.33 28.32
CA ILE A 956 14.09 25.62 29.00
C ILE A 956 13.31 25.64 30.32
N GLY A 957 13.98 26.02 31.39
CA GLY A 957 13.48 25.96 32.76
C GLY A 957 13.56 24.58 33.41
N THR A 958 13.87 23.52 32.65
CA THR A 958 13.85 22.15 33.17
C THR A 958 15.19 21.45 33.10
N MET A 959 16.11 21.92 32.26
CA MET A 959 17.45 21.34 32.08
C MET A 959 18.56 22.31 32.50
N GLY A 960 19.69 21.73 32.88
CA GLY A 960 20.82 22.45 33.48
C GLY A 960 20.66 22.69 34.98
N ALA A 961 21.70 23.20 35.63
CA ALA A 961 21.72 23.43 37.06
C ALA A 961 20.76 24.55 37.52
N THR A 962 20.47 25.50 36.64
CA THR A 962 19.61 26.66 36.94
C THR A 962 18.38 26.75 36.04
N GLY A 963 18.19 25.79 35.13
CA GLY A 963 17.05 25.75 34.22
C GLY A 963 17.29 26.56 32.94
N ARG A 964 18.55 26.79 32.53
CA ARG A 964 18.84 27.52 31.28
C ARG A 964 18.73 26.66 30.01
N GLY A 965 18.31 25.41 30.12
CA GLY A 965 18.03 24.56 28.97
C GLY A 965 19.13 23.55 28.68
N ILE A 966 19.07 22.95 27.49
CA ILE A 966 20.04 21.92 27.06
C ILE A 966 21.44 22.52 26.88
N GLY A 967 21.53 23.81 26.52
CA GLY A 967 22.82 24.52 26.44
C GLY A 967 23.57 24.53 27.77
N GLU A 968 22.91 24.86 28.88
CA GLU A 968 23.52 24.80 30.22
C GLU A 968 23.83 23.37 30.66
N HIS A 969 22.98 22.41 30.31
CA HIS A 969 23.21 21.00 30.66
C HIS A 969 24.56 20.49 30.13
N PHE A 970 24.94 20.89 28.92
CA PHE A 970 26.23 20.52 28.31
C PHE A 970 27.33 21.57 28.51
N GLY A 971 27.05 22.71 29.15
CA GLY A 971 28.02 23.80 29.32
C GLY A 971 28.40 24.49 28.00
N VAL A 972 27.49 24.54 27.04
CA VAL A 972 27.64 25.17 25.72
C VAL A 972 27.41 26.68 25.81
N ASP A 973 28.17 27.48 25.06
CA ASP A 973 27.91 28.91 24.90
C ASP A 973 26.66 29.10 24.02
N GLY A 974 25.70 29.91 24.47
CA GLY A 974 24.46 30.18 23.72
C GLY A 974 24.71 30.72 22.30
N LYS A 975 25.86 31.34 22.04
CA LYS A 975 26.25 31.83 20.71
C LYS A 975 26.67 30.73 19.74
N ASP A 976 26.95 29.53 20.23
CA ASP A 976 27.34 28.40 19.38
C ASP A 976 26.14 27.80 18.63
N VAL A 977 24.90 28.13 18.98
CA VAL A 977 23.68 27.75 18.27
C VAL A 977 23.09 28.97 17.58
N ASP A 978 22.69 28.83 16.31
CA ASP A 978 22.27 29.97 15.48
C ASP A 978 20.88 30.47 15.85
N ILE A 979 19.97 29.55 16.18
CA ILE A 979 18.56 29.83 16.44
C ILE A 979 18.10 29.03 17.66
N TRP A 980 17.85 29.72 18.76
CA TRP A 980 17.15 29.14 19.91
C TRP A 980 15.68 29.46 19.80
N MET A 981 14.85 28.44 19.66
CA MET A 981 13.42 28.61 19.82
C MET A 981 13.00 28.16 21.20
N GLY A 982 12.15 28.90 21.89
CA GLY A 982 11.54 28.43 23.12
C GLY A 982 10.09 28.88 23.27
N THR A 983 9.43 28.33 24.29
CA THR A 983 8.05 28.70 24.64
C THR A 983 7.95 29.28 26.04
N LEU A 984 7.05 30.24 26.21
CA LEU A 984 6.74 30.87 27.50
C LEU A 984 5.60 30.16 28.24
N SER A 985 4.89 29.24 27.57
CA SER A 985 3.67 28.63 28.12
C SER A 985 3.86 27.44 29.04
N LYS A 986 5.10 27.02 29.26
CA LYS A 986 5.45 25.91 30.14
C LYS A 986 6.15 26.43 31.40
N SER A 987 7.48 26.40 31.41
CA SER A 987 8.30 26.80 32.56
C SER A 987 8.17 28.27 32.99
N PHE A 988 7.71 29.16 32.10
CA PHE A 988 7.60 30.60 32.39
C PHE A 988 6.17 31.07 32.71
N GLY A 989 5.22 30.15 32.91
CA GLY A 989 3.88 30.47 33.44
C GLY A 989 3.11 31.54 32.65
N SER A 990 3.35 31.65 31.34
CA SER A 990 2.81 32.72 30.50
C SER A 990 2.22 32.15 29.19
N CYS A 991 2.15 32.93 28.13
CA CYS A 991 1.81 32.54 26.77
C CYS A 991 2.87 33.16 25.85
N GLY A 992 3.17 32.52 24.71
CA GLY A 992 4.17 33.03 23.78
C GLY A 992 5.24 32.02 23.37
N GLY A 993 5.98 32.43 22.35
CA GLY A 993 7.24 31.82 21.94
C GLY A 993 8.29 32.90 21.74
N TYR A 994 9.55 32.50 21.72
CA TYR A 994 10.64 33.41 21.39
C TYR A 994 11.62 32.76 20.43
N ILE A 995 12.28 33.60 19.63
CA ILE A 995 13.54 33.25 18.97
C ILE A 995 14.63 34.06 19.63
N ALA A 996 15.72 33.42 20.04
CA ALA A 996 16.94 34.06 20.50
C ALA A 996 18.11 33.64 19.62
N GLY A 997 19.02 34.56 19.33
CA GLY A 997 20.15 34.33 18.42
C GLY A 997 20.98 35.60 18.24
N SER A 998 21.58 35.77 17.07
CA SER A 998 22.34 36.97 16.74
C SER A 998 21.47 38.22 16.59
N GLU A 999 22.04 39.40 16.82
CA GLU A 999 21.32 40.67 16.63
C GLU A 999 20.77 40.79 15.19
N ALA A 1000 21.55 40.35 14.21
CA ALA A 1000 21.16 40.36 12.80
C ALA A 1000 19.96 39.46 12.49
N LEU A 1001 19.89 38.26 13.08
CA LEU A 1001 18.74 37.37 12.93
C LEU A 1001 17.48 38.03 13.50
N ILE A 1002 17.60 38.56 14.71
CA ILE A 1002 16.47 39.15 15.43
C ILE A 1002 15.98 40.42 14.73
N GLU A 1003 16.88 41.26 14.23
CA GLU A 1003 16.53 42.43 13.44
C GLU A 1003 15.79 42.02 12.16
N LEU A 1004 16.30 41.03 11.42
CA LEU A 1004 15.63 40.52 10.22
C LEU A 1004 14.18 40.10 10.55
N LEU A 1005 14.00 39.25 11.56
CA LEU A 1005 12.67 38.75 11.96
C LEU A 1005 11.73 39.89 12.40
N LYS A 1006 12.21 40.90 13.12
CA LYS A 1006 11.40 42.04 13.58
C LYS A 1006 10.75 42.82 12.44
N TYR A 1007 11.41 42.89 11.28
CA TYR A 1007 10.90 43.64 10.13
C TYR A 1007 10.23 42.79 9.06
N THR A 1008 10.46 41.48 9.06
CA THR A 1008 10.09 40.64 7.91
C THR A 1008 9.25 39.41 8.26
N ALA A 1009 9.32 38.89 9.49
CA ALA A 1009 8.60 37.66 9.86
C ALA A 1009 7.09 37.92 9.99
N PRO A 1010 6.22 37.23 9.21
CA PRO A 1010 4.78 37.50 9.22
C PRO A 1010 4.12 37.36 10.60
N GLY A 1011 4.52 36.36 11.39
CA GLY A 1011 4.03 36.11 12.74
C GLY A 1011 4.40 37.18 13.77
N PHE A 1012 5.24 38.15 13.39
CA PHE A 1012 5.53 39.35 14.17
C PHE A 1012 4.99 40.62 13.51
N VAL A 1013 5.17 40.76 12.20
CA VAL A 1013 4.82 41.95 11.42
C VAL A 1013 3.31 42.13 11.32
N PHE A 1014 2.56 41.05 11.08
CA PHE A 1014 1.11 41.10 10.85
C PHE A 1014 0.29 40.53 12.01
N SER A 1015 0.93 39.89 12.98
CA SER A 1015 0.28 39.42 14.21
C SER A 1015 0.21 40.53 15.26
N VAL A 1016 -0.76 40.42 16.17
CA VAL A 1016 -0.74 41.24 17.39
C VAL A 1016 0.49 40.84 18.24
N GLY A 1017 0.99 41.73 19.09
CA GLY A 1017 2.09 41.40 20.01
C GLY A 1017 1.61 40.71 21.29
N LEU A 1018 2.55 40.15 22.06
CA LEU A 1018 2.26 39.55 23.36
C LEU A 1018 1.61 40.56 24.32
N SER A 1019 0.56 40.18 25.06
CA SER A 1019 -0.12 41.12 25.97
C SER A 1019 0.78 41.53 27.15
N PRO A 1020 0.61 42.74 27.72
CA PRO A 1020 1.44 43.19 28.84
C PRO A 1020 1.37 42.27 30.07
N THR A 1021 0.21 41.64 30.31
CA THR A 1021 0.02 40.70 31.40
C THR A 1021 0.87 39.44 31.24
N ASN A 1022 0.89 38.88 30.02
CA ASN A 1022 1.69 37.70 29.71
C ASN A 1022 3.18 38.05 29.69
N THR A 1023 3.55 39.22 29.15
CA THR A 1023 4.94 39.69 29.20
C THR A 1023 5.44 39.80 30.64
N ALA A 1024 4.65 40.41 31.54
CA ALA A 1024 5.00 40.53 32.95
C ALA A 1024 5.09 39.18 33.67
N ALA A 1025 4.17 38.25 33.38
CA ALA A 1025 4.21 36.90 33.94
C ALA A 1025 5.51 36.17 33.53
N ALA A 1026 5.93 36.29 32.27
CA ALA A 1026 7.17 35.68 31.79
C ALA A 1026 8.41 36.30 32.45
N ILE A 1027 8.48 37.63 32.58
CA ILE A 1027 9.58 38.33 33.28
C ILE A 1027 9.64 37.88 34.75
N ALA A 1028 8.50 37.87 35.44
CA ALA A 1028 8.45 37.46 36.83
C ALA A 1028 8.90 36.01 37.01
N SER A 1029 8.47 35.10 36.13
CA SER A 1029 8.88 33.70 36.16
C SER A 1029 10.38 33.53 35.91
N LEU A 1030 10.93 34.28 34.96
CA LEU A 1030 12.37 34.31 34.68
C LEU A 1030 13.17 34.80 35.90
N ASN A 1031 12.72 35.88 36.55
CA ASN A 1031 13.36 36.40 37.76
C ASN A 1031 13.21 35.45 38.96
N MET A 1032 12.08 34.74 39.05
CA MET A 1032 11.87 33.70 40.05
C MET A 1032 12.86 32.55 39.87
N LEU A 1033 13.08 32.09 38.63
CA LEU A 1033 14.10 31.07 38.34
C LEU A 1033 15.52 31.54 38.70
N LYS A 1034 15.87 32.79 38.35
CA LYS A 1034 17.16 33.38 38.73
C LYS A 1034 17.38 33.42 40.25
N SER A 1035 16.32 33.70 41.00
CA SER A 1035 16.38 33.87 42.45
C SER A 1035 16.22 32.56 43.23
N HIS A 1036 15.55 31.57 42.63
CA HIS A 1036 15.19 30.29 43.24
C HIS A 1036 15.57 29.10 42.32
N PRO A 1037 16.85 28.95 41.95
CA PRO A 1037 17.30 27.88 41.07
C PRO A 1037 17.08 26.48 41.69
N GLU A 1038 16.93 26.39 43.02
CA GLU A 1038 16.60 25.14 43.71
C GLU A 1038 15.26 24.51 43.28
N ARG A 1039 14.36 25.28 42.64
CA ARG A 1039 13.15 24.72 42.02
C ARG A 1039 13.47 23.72 40.91
N VAL A 1040 14.54 23.97 40.14
CA VAL A 1040 15.00 23.06 39.08
C VAL A 1040 15.59 21.80 39.68
N GLN A 1041 16.39 21.94 40.74
CA GLN A 1041 16.91 20.79 41.49
C GLN A 1041 15.77 19.94 42.06
N THR A 1042 14.76 20.59 42.65
CA THR A 1042 13.57 19.91 43.17
C THR A 1042 12.84 19.18 42.04
N LEU A 1043 12.64 19.82 40.89
CA LEU A 1043 12.04 19.17 39.71
C LEU A 1043 12.82 17.92 39.28
N HIS A 1044 14.15 18.00 39.21
CA HIS A 1044 15.01 16.85 38.89
C HIS A 1044 14.89 15.74 39.92
N ASP A 1045 14.87 16.07 41.21
CA ASP A 1045 14.73 15.07 42.27
C ASP A 1045 13.36 14.38 42.21
N ARG A 1046 12.31 15.12 41.89
CA ARG A 1046 10.95 14.58 41.64
C ARG A 1046 10.89 13.70 40.40
N ALA A 1047 11.45 14.15 39.28
CA ALA A 1047 11.50 13.37 38.04
C ALA A 1047 12.32 12.08 38.22
N ARG A 1048 13.45 12.17 38.91
CA ARG A 1048 14.28 11.01 39.25
C ARG A 1048 13.56 10.02 40.14
N LEU A 1049 12.84 10.52 41.15
CA LEU A 1049 12.03 9.68 42.04
C LEU A 1049 10.96 8.93 41.24
N PHE A 1050 10.19 9.64 40.39
CA PHE A 1050 9.17 9.02 39.55
C PHE A 1050 9.78 7.96 38.62
N LEU A 1051 10.86 8.31 37.89
CA LEU A 1051 11.51 7.41 36.93
C LEU A 1051 12.06 6.15 37.61
N ASN A 1052 12.74 6.32 38.74
CA ASN A 1052 13.31 5.19 39.49
C ASN A 1052 12.21 4.28 40.05
N GLU A 1053 11.15 4.86 40.59
CA GLU A 1053 10.05 4.10 41.15
C GLU A 1053 9.24 3.38 40.07
N ALA A 1054 8.98 4.04 38.94
CA ALA A 1054 8.31 3.43 37.79
C ALA A 1054 9.09 2.22 37.27
N ARG A 1055 10.42 2.36 37.12
CA ARG A 1055 11.31 1.24 36.75
C ARG A 1055 11.34 0.15 37.81
N ARG A 1056 11.35 0.50 39.11
CA ARG A 1056 11.31 -0.46 40.22
C ARG A 1056 10.04 -1.31 40.21
N LEU A 1057 8.90 -0.72 39.83
CA LEU A 1057 7.61 -1.38 39.71
C LEU A 1057 7.35 -2.00 38.32
N GLY A 1058 8.34 -1.98 37.41
CA GLY A 1058 8.27 -2.65 36.11
C GLY A 1058 7.47 -1.91 35.03
N LEU A 1059 7.21 -0.62 35.20
CA LEU A 1059 6.54 0.21 34.19
C LEU A 1059 7.51 0.54 33.04
N ASN A 1060 7.04 0.45 31.80
CA ASN A 1060 7.86 0.74 30.62
C ASN A 1060 8.00 2.26 30.40
N THR A 1061 9.17 2.81 30.70
CA THR A 1061 9.45 4.25 30.58
C THR A 1061 10.18 4.66 29.29
N GLY A 1062 10.34 3.73 28.32
CA GLY A 1062 11.16 3.96 27.13
C GLY A 1062 12.57 4.47 27.44
N ASP A 1063 13.10 5.32 26.55
CA ASP A 1063 14.43 5.92 26.65
C ASP A 1063 14.48 7.19 27.52
N SER A 1064 13.47 7.43 28.36
CA SER A 1064 13.43 8.63 29.21
C SER A 1064 14.67 8.73 30.13
N HIS A 1065 15.30 9.91 30.13
CA HIS A 1065 16.56 10.16 30.82
C HIS A 1065 16.48 11.37 31.76
N ASN A 1066 15.94 11.20 32.97
CA ASN A 1066 15.97 12.22 34.05
C ASN A 1066 15.47 13.62 33.64
N THR A 1067 14.51 13.68 32.70
CA THR A 1067 13.78 14.90 32.32
C THR A 1067 12.40 14.90 32.99
N PRO A 1068 11.68 16.04 33.05
CA PRO A 1068 10.35 16.07 33.67
C PRO A 1068 9.24 15.50 32.76
N VAL A 1069 9.60 14.91 31.62
CA VAL A 1069 8.68 14.23 30.72
C VAL A 1069 8.98 12.74 30.83
N ILE A 1070 8.07 11.99 31.46
CA ILE A 1070 8.26 10.55 31.65
C ILE A 1070 7.07 9.82 31.02
N PRO A 1071 7.29 9.08 29.92
CA PRO A 1071 6.25 8.27 29.35
C PRO A 1071 6.06 6.99 30.19
N ILE A 1072 4.84 6.47 30.21
CA ILE A 1072 4.57 5.07 30.52
C ILE A 1072 3.95 4.46 29.26
N ILE A 1073 4.76 3.68 28.53
CA ILE A 1073 4.38 3.04 27.28
C ILE A 1073 3.50 1.84 27.61
N THR A 1074 2.27 1.90 27.13
CA THR A 1074 1.24 0.89 27.37
C THR A 1074 1.10 -0.10 26.21
N GLY A 1075 1.69 0.22 25.04
CA GLY A 1075 1.73 -0.64 23.87
C GLY A 1075 0.44 -0.72 23.05
N ASN A 1076 -0.61 -0.03 23.48
CA ASN A 1076 -1.92 0.01 22.84
C ASN A 1076 -2.73 1.24 23.31
N SER A 1077 -3.41 1.92 22.41
CA SER A 1077 -4.21 3.13 22.62
C SER A 1077 -5.37 2.89 23.60
N LEU A 1078 -6.03 1.73 23.55
CA LEU A 1078 -7.08 1.38 24.50
C LEU A 1078 -6.50 1.19 25.91
N HIS A 1079 -5.32 0.59 26.07
CA HIS A 1079 -4.66 0.49 27.38
C HIS A 1079 -4.28 1.85 27.95
N ALA A 1080 -3.71 2.75 27.13
CA ALA A 1080 -3.45 4.12 27.55
C ALA A 1080 -4.74 4.84 27.98
N LEU A 1081 -5.83 4.71 27.21
CA LEU A 1081 -7.12 5.34 27.53
C LEU A 1081 -7.72 4.78 28.83
N LEU A 1082 -7.74 3.45 29.01
CA LEU A 1082 -8.25 2.80 30.22
C LEU A 1082 -7.38 3.10 31.45
N LEU A 1083 -6.05 3.11 31.29
CA LEU A 1083 -5.13 3.46 32.36
C LEU A 1083 -5.32 4.92 32.80
N SER A 1084 -5.45 5.85 31.85
CA SER A 1084 -5.77 7.26 32.13
C SER A 1084 -7.10 7.36 32.90
N HIS A 1085 -8.13 6.64 32.46
CA HIS A 1085 -9.44 6.65 33.11
C HIS A 1085 -9.40 6.09 34.54
N LYS A 1086 -8.75 4.93 34.77
CA LYS A 1086 -8.59 4.35 36.11
C LYS A 1086 -7.77 5.23 37.04
N LEU A 1087 -6.70 5.83 36.52
CA LEU A 1087 -5.92 6.81 37.26
C LEU A 1087 -6.79 8.01 37.65
N PHE A 1088 -7.62 8.50 36.74
CA PHE A 1088 -8.56 9.58 37.01
C PHE A 1088 -9.54 9.20 38.12
N GLU A 1089 -10.11 7.99 38.08
CA GLU A 1089 -10.96 7.46 39.16
C GLU A 1089 -10.22 7.40 40.50
N ALA A 1090 -8.95 6.96 40.48
CA ALA A 1090 -8.06 6.91 41.64
C ALA A 1090 -7.54 8.29 42.12
N GLY A 1091 -7.94 9.39 41.48
CA GLY A 1091 -7.53 10.73 41.90
C GLY A 1091 -6.30 11.28 41.18
N VAL A 1092 -5.86 10.68 40.07
CA VAL A 1092 -4.67 11.05 39.30
C VAL A 1092 -5.06 11.43 37.86
N ASN A 1093 -4.91 12.70 37.52
CA ASN A 1093 -5.15 13.22 36.17
C ASN A 1093 -3.87 13.17 35.31
N VAL A 1094 -3.86 12.29 34.32
CA VAL A 1094 -2.82 12.18 33.30
C VAL A 1094 -3.45 11.85 31.96
N GLN A 1095 -2.97 12.47 30.89
CA GLN A 1095 -3.60 12.38 29.57
C GLN A 1095 -2.94 11.28 28.72
N PRO A 1096 -3.74 10.51 27.97
CA PRO A 1096 -3.21 9.50 27.08
C PRO A 1096 -2.77 10.11 25.75
N ILE A 1097 -1.70 9.55 25.19
CA ILE A 1097 -1.25 9.83 23.83
C ILE A 1097 -1.52 8.56 23.01
N LEU A 1098 -2.44 8.70 22.06
CA LEU A 1098 -3.07 7.61 21.31
C LEU A 1098 -2.68 7.71 19.82
N TYR A 1099 -2.91 6.64 19.07
CA TYR A 1099 -2.83 6.68 17.61
C TYR A 1099 -3.85 7.69 17.02
N PRO A 1100 -3.49 8.50 16.00
CA PRO A 1100 -2.23 8.51 15.24
C PRO A 1100 -1.13 9.41 15.82
N ALA A 1101 -1.34 10.06 16.98
CA ALA A 1101 -0.35 10.98 17.55
C ALA A 1101 0.97 10.29 17.93
N VAL A 1102 0.91 8.99 18.23
CA VAL A 1102 2.03 8.04 18.30
C VAL A 1102 1.62 6.74 17.62
N GLU A 1103 2.57 5.89 17.20
CA GLU A 1103 2.23 4.56 16.66
C GLU A 1103 1.45 3.72 17.69
N GLU A 1104 0.57 2.81 17.25
CA GLU A 1104 -0.33 2.07 18.14
C GLU A 1104 0.43 1.27 19.22
N THR A 1105 1.54 0.62 18.83
CA THR A 1105 2.46 -0.08 19.74
C THR A 1105 3.30 0.85 20.63
N ALA A 1106 3.23 2.16 20.40
CA ALA A 1106 3.96 3.19 21.13
C ALA A 1106 3.01 4.08 21.96
N ALA A 1107 1.72 3.75 22.04
CA ALA A 1107 0.72 4.44 22.84
C ALA A 1107 1.11 4.47 24.33
N ARG A 1108 0.91 5.62 24.97
CA ARG A 1108 1.51 5.92 26.28
C ARG A 1108 0.70 6.93 27.08
N LEU A 1109 0.88 6.93 28.39
CA LEU A 1109 0.59 8.09 29.22
C LEU A 1109 1.85 8.95 29.33
N ARG A 1110 1.71 10.27 29.24
CA ARG A 1110 2.84 11.19 29.48
C ARG A 1110 2.67 11.88 30.82
N PHE A 1111 3.56 11.57 31.74
CA PHE A 1111 3.61 12.21 33.05
C PHE A 1111 4.51 13.44 32.96
N PHE A 1112 3.91 14.61 33.14
CA PHE A 1112 4.63 15.87 33.28
C PHE A 1112 4.87 16.16 34.76
N ILE A 1113 6.12 16.00 35.19
CA ILE A 1113 6.52 16.17 36.59
C ILE A 1113 6.64 17.66 36.91
N ASN A 1114 6.17 18.06 38.08
CA ASN A 1114 6.17 19.43 38.56
C ASN A 1114 7.05 19.51 39.83
N CYS A 1115 7.79 20.60 40.01
CA CYS A 1115 8.57 20.82 41.23
C CYS A 1115 7.69 20.93 42.49
N THR A 1116 6.39 21.21 42.32
CA THR A 1116 5.42 21.29 43.40
C THR A 1116 4.83 19.94 43.80
N HIS A 1117 5.08 18.86 43.04
CA HIS A 1117 4.69 17.52 43.47
C HIS A 1117 5.45 17.14 44.76
N SER A 1118 4.71 16.63 45.74
CA SER A 1118 5.28 15.95 46.90
C SER A 1118 5.79 14.56 46.51
N GLU A 1119 6.72 14.03 47.30
CA GLU A 1119 7.20 12.65 47.13
C GLU A 1119 6.05 11.64 47.30
N GLU A 1120 5.15 11.91 48.25
CA GLU A 1120 3.96 11.11 48.50
C GLU A 1120 3.03 11.05 47.28
N GLN A 1121 2.76 12.18 46.62
CA GLN A 1121 1.96 12.21 45.39
C GLN A 1121 2.61 11.42 44.25
N ILE A 1122 3.93 11.50 44.10
CA ILE A 1122 4.67 10.76 43.07
C ILE A 1122 4.60 9.27 43.32
N LEU A 1123 4.95 8.84 44.54
CA LEU A 1123 4.93 7.42 44.92
C LEU A 1123 3.51 6.86 44.77
N TYR A 1124 2.50 7.60 45.22
CA TYR A 1124 1.10 7.22 45.07
C TYR A 1124 0.70 7.08 43.60
N ALA A 1125 1.05 8.03 42.74
CA ALA A 1125 0.68 7.98 41.33
C ALA A 1125 1.36 6.83 40.58
N VAL A 1126 2.63 6.56 40.87
CA VAL A 1126 3.37 5.44 40.26
C VAL A 1126 2.81 4.10 40.76
N GLU A 1127 2.51 3.99 42.07
CA GLU A 1127 1.87 2.81 42.65
C GLU A 1127 0.50 2.57 42.02
N LYS A 1128 -0.36 3.60 41.92
CA LYS A 1128 -1.67 3.49 41.26
C LYS A 1128 -1.56 3.19 39.78
N ALA A 1129 -0.54 3.71 39.09
CA ALA A 1129 -0.30 3.37 37.69
C ALA A 1129 0.08 1.90 37.55
N ALA A 1130 0.92 1.35 38.43
CA ALA A 1130 1.28 -0.05 38.44
C ALA A 1130 0.10 -0.96 38.79
N GLU A 1131 -0.67 -0.63 39.83
CA GLU A 1131 -1.88 -1.37 40.22
C GLU A 1131 -2.94 -1.34 39.11
N ALA A 1132 -3.27 -0.15 38.59
CA ALA A 1132 -4.26 -0.01 37.53
C ALA A 1132 -3.81 -0.69 36.23
N LEU A 1133 -2.50 -0.64 35.92
CA LEU A 1133 -1.95 -1.36 34.78
C LEU A 1133 -2.05 -2.87 35.00
N GLN A 1134 -1.77 -3.39 36.19
CA GLN A 1134 -1.99 -4.81 36.51
C GLN A 1134 -3.46 -5.23 36.45
N GLU A 1135 -4.41 -4.35 36.77
CA GLU A 1135 -5.85 -4.65 36.67
C GLU A 1135 -6.37 -4.69 35.24
N ILE A 1136 -5.85 -3.81 34.36
CA ILE A 1136 -6.24 -3.79 32.94
C ILE A 1136 -5.47 -4.83 32.11
N THR A 1137 -4.43 -5.45 32.68
CA THR A 1137 -3.62 -6.47 32.03
C THR A 1137 -4.02 -7.87 32.55
N PRO A 1138 -4.42 -8.82 31.70
CA PRO A 1138 -4.90 -10.13 32.15
C PRO A 1138 -3.84 -10.97 32.90
N ALA A 1139 -4.31 -11.90 33.74
CA ALA A 1139 -3.55 -12.52 34.83
C ALA A 1139 -2.28 -13.29 34.42
N TYR A 1140 -2.11 -13.64 33.16
CA TYR A 1140 -0.89 -14.30 32.67
C TYR A 1140 0.27 -13.32 32.48
N PHE A 1141 0.03 -12.00 32.60
CA PHE A 1141 1.07 -10.97 32.62
C PHE A 1141 1.69 -10.70 33.98
N GLN A 1142 1.27 -11.37 35.06
CA GLN A 1142 1.86 -11.15 36.37
C GLN A 1142 3.19 -11.94 36.53
N PRO A 1143 4.31 -11.27 36.87
CA PRO A 1143 5.56 -11.96 37.10
C PRO A 1143 5.44 -12.84 38.35
N GLN A 1144 5.67 -14.15 38.21
CA GLN A 1144 5.68 -15.09 39.34
C GLN A 1144 6.75 -14.65 40.36
N GLN A 1145 6.30 -14.34 41.59
CA GLN A 1145 7.18 -14.15 42.73
C GLN A 1145 7.99 -15.43 42.96
N ARG A 1146 9.30 -15.38 42.67
CA ARG A 1146 10.24 -16.45 43.03
C ARG A 1146 10.40 -16.45 44.55
N GLU A 1147 9.72 -17.37 45.23
CA GLU A 1147 10.03 -17.72 46.61
C GLU A 1147 11.45 -18.30 46.68
N SER A 1148 12.22 -17.78 47.62
CA SER A 1148 13.61 -18.13 47.90
C SER A 1148 13.77 -19.59 48.36
N ALA A 1149 14.61 -20.35 47.66
CA ALA A 1149 15.36 -21.50 48.17
C ALA A 1149 16.71 -21.60 47.47
#